data_AF-A0A5N6VGS2-F1
#
_entry.id   AF-A0A5N6VGS2-F1
#
_cell.length_a   1.000
_cell.length_b   1.000
_cell.length_c   1.000
_cell.angle_alpha   90.00
_cell.angle_beta   90.00
_cell.angle_gamma   90.00
#
_symmetry.space_group_name_H-M   'P 1'
#
loop_
_entity.id
_entity.type
_entity.pdbx_description
1 polymer ?
#
loop_
_entity_poly.entity_id
_entity_poly.type
_entity_poly.pdbx_seq_one_letter_code
_entity_poly.pdbx_strand_id
1 'polypeptide(L)'
;MPRARRSTRLTGGKTKYTNDPFEAAGVSDESDNGSKRPKGRKEQVSDESSDEEFQANDEQEEEEDDDEGSEEDVAGENDGEEADEEEYASDRGRGAQKAVVSRPRHQKKRLGNDLAMLSKDEMHSRGTHSSMEHMGKMLHMTITFGTDEKDLLSIVYARERWYRGVDSGFPTRASLNEAPDVPDCGFGPTFGVEPEDMKKERTRGWDWYYDGDVGERFRKRQRLEAITEKEVYQKFIPQAKEKKHTVLIGPVDDQKVFTLGHHESFNFGEAFGETKAKAKAKPGTGGKSKGKASAQEDSTGRTRKTREGWIINVGQKVQCMAWAPNQPGLTQYLAVSTPISKGEKEMYADPFKDRGARAFRPSPPYPCALQLWMFKAEREESLTKHIDMNFKPKLRLALCTNWGDLRRMAWCPVRRDPREEDDDDTLKSVGLLAGIWGDGHVRVLDIKLSRDPNKAEYYAVQSPVFEAKPPSTLCTCLTWLSPSDIAVGCANGFVAIWSIVSSQNSPSNPFPYFYQPIHSTYVLNLASAYPTNAHLITTTSMDGETRLWSVLDPQTDTVESNRMRVGSPYLTYSPLLHSFLSSDENDFARLLAVRRFYTTTAVARFPSTVSSLAPCSVWHPSVMYGCTSGAVVATNPLRRLLHVKEKQWQQTWFTHEWARGDDASDPGISRFHDGYRAESISLLRNMMGDRKMVNGVMMITIYEEGTHVTALSWNPNQACAGWASAGMGCGLIRVEDLAT
;
A
#
# COMPACT_ATOMS: atom_id res chain seq x y z
N MET A 1 21.34 51.96 -9.98
CA MET A 1 22.53 52.07 -9.11
C MET A 1 22.52 50.90 -8.13
N PRO A 2 23.62 50.13 -8.03
CA PRO A 2 23.62 48.83 -7.37
C PRO A 2 23.90 48.97 -5.86
N ARG A 3 23.16 48.24 -5.02
CA ARG A 3 23.45 48.12 -3.58
C ARG A 3 24.29 46.88 -3.32
N ALA A 4 25.38 47.11 -2.60
CA ALA A 4 26.47 46.20 -2.33
C ALA A 4 26.06 44.94 -1.54
N ARG A 5 26.60 43.79 -1.98
CA ARG A 5 26.67 42.54 -1.22
C ARG A 5 27.55 42.77 0.02
N ARG A 6 26.99 42.63 1.23
CA ARG A 6 27.77 42.45 2.46
C ARG A 6 27.83 40.96 2.79
N SER A 7 29.04 40.42 2.70
CA SER A 7 29.45 39.14 3.27
C SER A 7 29.58 39.29 4.79
N THR A 8 28.90 38.44 5.55
CA THR A 8 29.14 38.24 6.98
C THR A 8 29.32 36.75 7.24
N ARG A 9 30.55 36.25 7.03
CA ARG A 9 31.05 35.06 7.72
C ARG A 9 31.71 35.53 9.01
N LEU A 10 31.02 35.36 10.13
CA LEU A 10 31.63 35.36 11.45
C LEU A 10 31.76 33.90 11.88
N THR A 11 33.00 33.46 12.10
CA THR A 11 33.35 32.19 12.72
C THR A 11 32.96 32.23 14.19
N GLY A 12 31.83 31.62 14.54
CA GLY A 12 31.42 31.40 15.93
C GLY A 12 32.32 30.36 16.59
N GLY A 13 32.82 30.68 17.79
CA GLY A 13 33.64 29.79 18.61
C GLY A 13 32.84 28.61 19.17
N LYS A 14 33.49 27.45 19.28
CA LYS A 14 32.94 26.22 19.86
C LYS A 14 32.52 26.44 21.32
N THR A 15 31.25 26.32 21.63
CA THR A 15 30.73 26.15 23.00
C THR A 15 30.98 24.71 23.45
N LYS A 16 31.80 24.51 24.48
CA LYS A 16 31.94 23.23 25.19
C LYS A 16 30.72 23.05 26.11
N TYR A 17 30.02 21.93 25.98
CA TYR A 17 29.07 21.44 26.98
C TYR A 17 29.71 20.22 27.67
N THR A 18 30.28 20.44 28.85
CA THR A 18 30.62 19.37 29.79
C THR A 18 30.45 19.94 31.18
N ASN A 19 29.24 19.85 31.72
CA ASN A 19 29.06 19.84 33.16
C ASN A 19 28.70 18.39 33.51
N ASP A 20 29.70 17.67 34.01
CA ASP A 20 29.55 16.34 34.58
C ASP A 20 28.57 16.43 35.77
N PRO A 21 27.42 15.74 35.75
CA PRO A 21 26.43 15.79 36.80
C PRO A 21 26.89 15.13 38.12
N PHE A 22 28.02 14.43 38.16
CA PHE A 22 28.55 13.79 39.36
C PHE A 22 29.46 14.69 40.21
N GLU A 23 29.99 15.78 39.63
CA GLU A 23 30.73 16.82 40.40
C GLU A 23 29.80 17.61 41.35
N ALA A 24 28.51 17.72 41.02
CA ALA A 24 27.50 18.39 41.84
C ALA A 24 27.07 17.57 43.08
N ALA A 25 27.43 16.29 43.14
CA ALA A 25 27.02 15.37 44.21
C ALA A 25 28.10 15.11 45.28
N GLY A 26 29.29 15.71 45.16
CA GLY A 26 30.31 15.70 46.23
C GLY A 26 30.90 14.33 46.56
N VAL A 27 30.99 13.42 45.59
CA VAL A 27 31.60 12.09 45.78
C VAL A 27 33.01 12.11 45.20
N SER A 28 34.01 12.46 46.02
CA SER A 28 35.42 12.36 45.66
C SER A 28 35.98 11.04 46.19
N ASP A 29 36.52 10.19 45.31
CA ASP A 29 37.33 9.05 45.71
C ASP A 29 38.81 9.41 45.49
N GLU A 30 39.52 9.63 46.60
CA GLU A 30 40.97 9.82 46.64
C GLU A 30 41.66 8.45 46.78
N SER A 31 42.61 8.16 45.88
CA SER A 31 43.85 7.38 46.07
C SER A 31 44.36 6.87 44.72
N ASP A 32 45.64 6.71 44.39
CA ASP A 32 46.91 7.23 44.87
C ASP A 32 47.95 6.97 43.73
N ASN A 33 49.03 7.73 43.75
CA ASN A 33 50.28 7.72 42.97
C ASN A 33 50.71 6.51 42.10
N GLY A 34 51.39 6.82 40.96
CA GLY A 34 52.55 5.98 40.55
C GLY A 34 53.09 5.98 39.11
N SER A 35 53.81 7.03 38.70
CA SER A 35 55.02 7.01 37.83
C SER A 35 54.98 6.63 36.32
N LYS A 36 55.72 7.42 35.53
CA LYS A 36 56.01 7.27 34.08
C LYS A 36 57.40 6.63 33.86
N ARG A 37 57.56 5.76 32.83
CA ARG A 37 58.57 5.83 31.72
C ARG A 37 58.72 4.51 30.90
N PRO A 38 59.33 4.52 29.68
CA PRO A 38 58.80 3.78 28.53
C PRO A 38 59.77 2.78 27.80
N LYS A 39 59.18 2.06 26.82
CA LYS A 39 59.74 1.45 25.59
C LYS A 39 60.65 0.21 25.67
N GLY A 40 60.24 -0.83 24.94
CA GLY A 40 61.12 -1.90 24.44
C GLY A 40 60.43 -2.72 23.34
N ARG A 41 60.98 -2.67 22.12
CA ARG A 41 60.55 -3.34 20.89
C ARG A 41 61.32 -4.67 20.76
N LYS A 42 60.67 -5.79 20.39
CA LYS A 42 61.34 -6.97 19.81
C LYS A 42 60.37 -7.83 18.98
N GLU A 43 60.82 -8.17 17.77
CA GLU A 43 60.26 -9.14 16.82
C GLU A 43 60.86 -10.55 17.06
N GLN A 44 60.09 -11.61 16.79
CA GLN A 44 60.44 -12.90 16.12
C GLN A 44 59.22 -13.85 16.25
N VAL A 45 58.50 -14.24 15.18
CA VAL A 45 58.71 -15.27 14.12
C VAL A 45 58.35 -16.73 14.54
N SER A 46 57.41 -17.34 13.76
CA SER A 46 57.01 -18.77 13.58
C SER A 46 56.47 -19.53 14.80
N ASP A 47 55.45 -20.39 14.76
CA ASP A 47 54.94 -21.29 13.72
C ASP A 47 53.50 -21.75 14.05
N GLU A 48 52.87 -22.36 13.06
CA GLU A 48 51.54 -22.96 12.99
C GLU A 48 51.12 -23.84 14.20
N SER A 49 49.92 -23.63 14.74
CA SER A 49 49.09 -24.75 15.23
C SER A 49 47.64 -24.35 15.47
N SER A 50 46.78 -25.33 15.21
CA SER A 50 45.33 -25.35 15.28
C SER A 50 44.77 -25.21 16.69
N ASP A 51 43.52 -24.79 16.72
CA ASP A 51 42.50 -24.96 17.77
C ASP A 51 42.27 -23.85 18.79
N GLU A 52 40.96 -23.73 19.02
CA GLU A 52 40.20 -22.68 19.65
C GLU A 52 40.51 -22.50 21.14
N GLU A 53 40.78 -21.28 21.56
CA GLU A 53 40.46 -20.87 22.92
C GLU A 53 40.06 -19.39 22.98
N PHE A 54 38.86 -19.17 23.49
CA PHE A 54 38.20 -17.89 23.69
C PHE A 54 39.00 -17.04 24.69
N GLN A 55 39.60 -15.94 24.22
CA GLN A 55 40.22 -14.94 25.09
C GLN A 55 39.39 -13.66 25.05
N ALA A 56 38.67 -13.40 26.15
CA ALA A 56 38.05 -12.12 26.43
C ALA A 56 39.17 -11.08 26.60
N ASN A 57 39.18 -10.06 25.75
CA ASN A 57 40.05 -8.91 25.93
C ASN A 57 39.16 -7.69 26.18
N ASP A 58 39.35 -7.10 27.35
CA ASP A 58 38.82 -5.79 27.73
C ASP A 58 39.38 -4.73 26.77
N GLU A 59 38.55 -4.26 25.84
CA GLU A 59 38.81 -3.04 25.09
C GLU A 59 37.73 -2.01 25.46
N GLN A 60 38.24 -0.85 25.89
CA GLN A 60 37.49 0.31 26.33
C GLN A 60 36.46 0.72 25.29
N GLU A 61 35.22 0.87 25.74
CA GLU A 61 34.11 1.46 24.99
C GLU A 61 34.48 2.91 24.61
N GLU A 62 34.88 3.12 23.35
CA GLU A 62 34.69 4.41 22.71
C GLU A 62 33.24 4.43 22.21
N GLU A 63 32.39 5.24 22.88
CA GLU A 63 31.05 5.58 22.40
C GLU A 63 31.17 6.29 21.05
N GLU A 64 30.94 5.56 19.95
CA GLU A 64 30.65 6.15 18.65
C GLU A 64 29.17 6.58 18.64
N ASP A 65 28.94 7.88 18.86
CA ASP A 65 27.70 8.57 18.52
C ASP A 65 27.48 8.48 17.00
N ASP A 66 26.71 7.49 16.54
CA ASP A 66 26.19 7.41 15.17
C ASP A 66 25.05 8.42 14.96
N ASP A 67 25.41 9.69 14.81
CA ASP A 67 24.52 10.75 14.33
C ASP A 67 24.61 10.79 12.79
N GLU A 68 23.82 9.95 12.11
CA GLU A 68 23.68 9.98 10.63
C GLU A 68 22.89 11.22 10.17
N GLY A 69 23.57 12.37 10.17
CA GLY A 69 23.14 13.58 9.49
C GLY A 69 23.35 13.51 7.98
N SER A 70 22.26 13.46 7.21
CA SER A 70 22.28 13.62 5.76
C SER A 70 22.49 15.08 5.37
N GLU A 71 23.74 15.49 5.22
CA GLU A 71 24.11 16.79 4.64
C GLU A 71 24.21 16.66 3.11
N GLU A 72 23.16 17.04 2.37
CA GLU A 72 23.26 17.30 0.92
C GLU A 72 23.57 18.78 0.66
N ASP A 73 24.78 19.04 0.16
CA ASP A 73 25.22 20.35 -0.31
C ASP A 73 24.50 20.77 -1.61
N VAL A 74 24.08 22.04 -1.66
CA VAL A 74 23.42 22.68 -2.80
C VAL A 74 24.46 23.05 -3.87
N ALA A 75 24.47 22.35 -5.00
CA ALA A 75 25.16 22.82 -6.21
C ALA A 75 24.18 23.68 -7.03
N GLY A 76 24.51 24.97 -7.15
CA GLY A 76 23.72 25.96 -7.88
C GLY A 76 23.57 25.65 -9.36
N GLU A 77 22.36 25.87 -9.86
CA GLU A 77 22.01 25.93 -11.27
C GLU A 77 22.88 27.00 -11.96
N ASN A 78 23.59 26.58 -13.01
CA ASN A 78 24.05 27.51 -14.02
C ASN A 78 23.69 26.92 -15.38
N ASP A 79 22.65 27.49 -15.99
CA ASP A 79 22.33 27.32 -17.39
C ASP A 79 23.52 27.76 -18.24
N GLY A 80 23.93 26.90 -19.16
CA GLY A 80 25.00 27.17 -20.11
C GLY A 80 24.82 26.27 -21.32
N GLU A 81 24.33 26.90 -22.38
CA GLU A 81 24.14 26.37 -23.73
C GLU A 81 25.42 25.65 -24.24
N GLU A 82 25.27 24.42 -24.72
CA GLU A 82 26.33 23.76 -25.51
C GLU A 82 26.27 24.29 -26.94
N ALA A 83 27.32 25.02 -27.32
CA ALA A 83 27.70 25.28 -28.70
C ALA A 83 29.00 24.50 -28.99
N ASP A 84 29.04 23.98 -30.20
CA ASP A 84 30.02 23.04 -30.74
C ASP A 84 31.47 23.57 -30.89
N GLU A 85 32.34 22.60 -31.19
CA GLU A 85 33.55 22.67 -32.04
C GLU A 85 34.95 22.91 -31.41
N GLU A 86 35.74 21.83 -31.55
CA GLU A 86 37.08 21.74 -32.16
C GLU A 86 38.38 21.94 -31.36
N GLU A 87 39.22 20.91 -31.53
CA GLU A 87 40.65 20.84 -31.27
C GLU A 87 41.42 21.99 -31.95
N TYR A 88 42.48 22.52 -31.32
CA TYR A 88 43.80 22.63 -31.92
C TYR A 88 44.88 22.96 -30.88
N ALA A 89 46.10 22.59 -31.24
CA ALA A 89 47.26 22.39 -30.39
C ALA A 89 48.13 23.63 -30.12
N SER A 90 48.97 23.45 -29.10
CA SER A 90 50.29 24.06 -28.86
C SER A 90 50.38 25.43 -28.19
N ASP A 91 51.03 25.43 -27.02
CA ASP A 91 51.75 26.58 -26.51
C ASP A 91 53.12 26.14 -25.96
N ARG A 92 54.16 26.90 -26.33
CA ARG A 92 55.49 26.91 -25.72
C ARG A 92 55.76 28.37 -25.32
N GLY A 93 55.74 28.66 -24.03
CA GLY A 93 56.20 29.96 -23.54
C GLY A 93 56.24 30.05 -22.02
N ARG A 94 57.43 29.88 -21.44
CA ARG A 94 57.72 29.92 -19.99
C ARG A 94 57.48 31.30 -19.35
N GLY A 95 56.87 31.32 -18.17
CA GLY A 95 56.85 32.46 -17.25
C GLY A 95 56.63 32.08 -15.78
N ALA A 96 57.74 32.01 -15.04
CA ALA A 96 57.96 32.09 -13.58
C ALA A 96 56.88 31.58 -12.58
N GLN A 97 57.30 30.53 -11.85
CA GLN A 97 56.63 29.88 -10.72
C GLN A 97 56.53 30.76 -9.45
N LYS A 98 55.38 30.70 -8.77
CA LYS A 98 55.29 30.80 -7.30
C LYS A 98 54.68 29.50 -6.78
N ALA A 99 55.43 28.83 -5.90
CA ALA A 99 55.11 27.53 -5.34
C ALA A 99 53.92 27.62 -4.37
N VAL A 100 52.83 26.92 -4.67
CA VAL A 100 51.80 26.54 -3.71
C VAL A 100 52.06 25.09 -3.33
N VAL A 101 52.28 24.86 -2.04
CA VAL A 101 52.48 23.54 -1.44
C VAL A 101 51.27 22.66 -1.74
N SER A 102 51.45 21.66 -2.60
CA SER A 102 50.47 20.61 -2.86
C SER A 102 50.38 19.71 -1.63
N ARG A 103 49.28 19.81 -0.87
CA ARG A 103 48.88 18.71 0.01
C ARG A 103 48.50 17.52 -0.89
N PRO A 104 49.02 16.31 -0.65
CA PRO A 104 48.65 15.16 -1.45
C PRO A 104 47.16 14.89 -1.23
N ARG A 105 46.35 15.00 -2.28
CA ARG A 105 45.05 14.34 -2.32
C ARG A 105 45.36 12.85 -2.19
N HIS A 106 45.04 12.25 -1.05
CA HIS A 106 44.83 10.81 -1.02
C HIS A 106 43.70 10.52 -2.01
N GLN A 107 44.05 10.11 -3.22
CA GLN A 107 43.16 9.32 -4.02
C GLN A 107 42.90 8.07 -3.18
N LYS A 108 41.74 8.00 -2.51
CA LYS A 108 41.18 6.70 -2.14
C LYS A 108 41.22 5.89 -3.42
N LYS A 109 42.08 4.86 -3.47
CA LYS A 109 42.03 3.86 -4.53
C LYS A 109 40.56 3.47 -4.63
N ARG A 110 39.93 3.68 -5.79
CA ARG A 110 38.70 2.97 -6.11
C ARG A 110 39.08 1.50 -5.92
N LEU A 111 38.54 0.86 -4.89
CA LEU A 111 38.54 -0.59 -4.81
C LEU A 111 37.98 -1.05 -6.16
N GLY A 112 38.76 -1.89 -6.84
CA GLY A 112 38.43 -2.37 -8.17
C GLY A 112 37.02 -2.97 -8.17
N ASN A 113 36.41 -2.92 -9.35
CA ASN A 113 35.13 -3.54 -9.69
C ASN A 113 35.03 -5.07 -9.41
N ASP A 114 36.03 -5.67 -8.74
CA ASP A 114 36.23 -7.10 -8.59
C ASP A 114 35.55 -7.70 -7.35
N LEU A 115 34.85 -6.91 -6.53
CA LEU A 115 34.21 -7.37 -5.29
C LEU A 115 32.67 -7.36 -5.32
N ALA A 116 32.03 -7.21 -6.49
CA ALA A 116 30.58 -7.03 -6.57
C ALA A 116 29.87 -7.70 -7.76
N MET A 117 30.48 -8.69 -8.42
CA MET A 117 29.69 -9.69 -9.13
C MET A 117 29.41 -10.81 -8.14
N LEU A 118 28.22 -10.79 -7.53
CA LEU A 118 27.66 -11.97 -6.87
C LEU A 118 27.87 -13.15 -7.85
N SER A 119 28.71 -14.11 -7.49
CA SER A 119 28.89 -15.29 -8.33
C SER A 119 27.53 -15.99 -8.45
N LYS A 120 27.19 -16.51 -9.63
CA LYS A 120 25.87 -17.07 -9.92
C LYS A 120 25.49 -18.23 -8.96
N ASP A 121 26.48 -18.79 -8.27
CA ASP A 121 26.38 -19.96 -7.40
C ASP A 121 26.50 -19.63 -5.89
N GLU A 122 26.74 -18.37 -5.49
CA GLU A 122 26.83 -18.00 -4.06
C GLU A 122 25.49 -17.53 -3.50
N MET A 123 24.80 -18.42 -2.77
CA MET A 123 23.66 -18.05 -1.93
C MET A 123 24.15 -17.37 -0.64
N HIS A 124 24.17 -16.04 -0.62
CA HIS A 124 24.38 -15.28 0.62
C HIS A 124 23.06 -15.11 1.38
N SER A 125 23.01 -15.64 2.61
CA SER A 125 21.86 -15.50 3.54
C SER A 125 21.91 -14.21 4.38
N ARG A 126 23.04 -13.48 4.38
CA ARG A 126 23.21 -12.24 5.14
C ARG A 126 23.43 -11.09 4.14
N GLY A 127 22.64 -10.03 4.29
CA GLY A 127 22.40 -8.95 3.33
C GLY A 127 23.57 -8.50 2.45
N THR A 128 23.24 -8.02 1.25
CA THR A 128 24.20 -7.42 0.30
C THR A 128 24.80 -6.13 0.87
N HIS A 129 26.11 -5.92 0.69
CA HIS A 129 26.80 -4.69 1.11
C HIS A 129 26.10 -3.44 0.55
N SER A 130 25.74 -2.50 1.43
CA SER A 130 25.09 -1.25 1.06
C SER A 130 26.13 -0.14 0.95
N SER A 131 26.55 0.18 -0.28
CA SER A 131 27.17 1.48 -0.56
C SER A 131 26.14 2.33 -1.28
N MET A 132 25.48 3.26 -0.58
CA MET A 132 24.49 4.16 -1.20
C MET A 132 25.14 5.19 -2.15
N GLU A 133 26.45 5.37 -2.05
CA GLU A 133 27.18 6.36 -2.82
C GLU A 133 27.67 5.77 -4.16
N HIS A 134 27.14 6.30 -5.26
CA HIS A 134 27.66 6.08 -6.62
C HIS A 134 27.56 4.64 -7.17
N MET A 135 26.49 3.92 -6.88
CA MET A 135 26.21 2.65 -7.55
C MET A 135 25.84 2.86 -9.03
N GLY A 136 26.44 2.07 -9.92
CA GLY A 136 26.02 2.01 -11.33
C GLY A 136 24.59 1.46 -11.46
N LYS A 137 23.85 1.90 -12.50
CA LYS A 137 22.44 1.50 -12.71
C LYS A 137 22.24 -0.03 -12.73
N MET A 138 23.16 -0.77 -13.35
CA MET A 138 23.08 -2.22 -13.40
C MET A 138 23.24 -2.84 -12.00
N LEU A 139 24.22 -2.37 -11.21
CA LEU A 139 24.44 -2.84 -9.85
C LEU A 139 23.24 -2.55 -8.94
N HIS A 140 22.61 -1.39 -9.09
CA HIS A 140 21.37 -1.08 -8.37
C HIS A 140 20.27 -2.10 -8.68
N MET A 141 20.05 -2.40 -9.95
CA MET A 141 19.03 -3.38 -10.38
C MET A 141 19.31 -4.76 -9.80
N THR A 142 20.54 -5.25 -9.92
CA THR A 142 20.91 -6.58 -9.43
C THR A 142 20.81 -6.71 -7.92
N ILE A 143 21.13 -5.66 -7.18
CA ILE A 143 21.01 -5.70 -5.72
C ILE A 143 19.56 -5.57 -5.27
N THR A 144 18.73 -4.78 -5.97
CA THR A 144 17.32 -4.56 -5.58
C THR A 144 16.44 -5.76 -5.92
N PHE A 145 16.62 -6.33 -7.12
CA PHE A 145 15.73 -7.38 -7.66
C PHE A 145 16.39 -8.76 -7.74
N GLY A 146 17.72 -8.83 -7.72
CA GLY A 146 18.49 -10.07 -7.86
C GLY A 146 19.17 -10.20 -9.21
N THR A 147 19.92 -11.28 -9.38
CA THR A 147 20.60 -11.65 -10.62
C THR A 147 19.78 -12.59 -11.51
N ASP A 148 18.62 -13.05 -11.02
CA ASP A 148 17.74 -13.95 -11.74
C ASP A 148 17.12 -13.23 -12.95
N GLU A 149 17.13 -13.90 -14.10
CA GLU A 149 16.65 -13.35 -15.36
C GLU A 149 15.14 -13.07 -15.29
N LYS A 150 14.37 -13.94 -14.61
CA LYS A 150 12.92 -13.75 -14.45
C LYS A 150 12.58 -12.46 -13.69
N ASP A 151 13.33 -12.18 -12.62
CA ASP A 151 13.11 -11.01 -11.76
C ASP A 151 13.45 -9.75 -12.55
N LEU A 152 14.60 -9.75 -13.24
CA LEU A 152 15.08 -8.64 -14.06
C LEU A 152 14.19 -8.36 -15.28
N LEU A 153 13.72 -9.39 -15.99
CA LEU A 153 12.82 -9.21 -17.14
C LEU A 153 11.46 -8.67 -16.69
N SER A 154 10.94 -9.12 -15.55
CA SER A 154 9.66 -8.63 -15.02
C SER A 154 9.68 -7.14 -14.70
N ILE A 155 10.77 -6.64 -14.11
CA ILE A 155 10.92 -5.23 -13.80
C ILE A 155 11.25 -4.39 -15.05
N VAL A 156 11.97 -4.95 -16.03
CA VAL A 156 12.17 -4.30 -17.34
C VAL A 156 10.84 -4.11 -18.06
N TYR A 157 9.96 -5.12 -18.04
CA TYR A 157 8.60 -5.01 -18.56
C TYR A 157 7.79 -3.92 -17.85
N ALA A 158 7.82 -3.90 -16.52
CA ALA A 158 7.14 -2.85 -15.75
C ALA A 158 7.68 -1.45 -16.11
N ARG A 159 9.00 -1.29 -16.24
CA ARG A 159 9.64 -0.05 -16.69
C ARG A 159 9.13 0.35 -18.07
N GLU A 160 9.17 -0.54 -19.06
CA GLU A 160 8.79 -0.24 -20.44
C GLU A 160 7.31 0.12 -20.59
N ARG A 161 6.45 -0.40 -19.72
CA ARG A 161 5.04 -0.04 -19.70
C ARG A 161 4.77 1.29 -19.00
N TRP A 162 5.55 1.65 -17.97
CA TRP A 162 5.25 2.78 -17.07
C TRP A 162 6.32 3.89 -17.05
N TYR A 163 7.24 3.93 -18.02
CA TYR A 163 8.33 4.92 -18.04
C TYR A 163 7.89 6.36 -18.37
N ARG A 164 6.75 6.54 -19.04
CA ARG A 164 6.38 7.81 -19.72
C ARG A 164 6.10 8.99 -18.78
N GLY A 165 6.25 8.83 -17.47
CA GLY A 165 6.14 9.89 -16.47
C GLY A 165 4.74 10.48 -16.29
N VAL A 166 3.87 10.40 -17.30
CA VAL A 166 2.46 10.78 -17.24
C VAL A 166 1.71 9.97 -16.17
N ASP A 167 2.12 8.72 -15.94
CA ASP A 167 1.56 7.82 -14.94
C ASP A 167 2.27 7.89 -13.57
N SER A 168 2.89 9.03 -13.23
CA SER A 168 3.62 9.15 -11.94
C SER A 168 2.68 9.27 -10.72
N GLY A 169 1.41 9.59 -10.94
CA GLY A 169 0.35 9.58 -9.93
C GLY A 169 -0.68 8.49 -10.26
N PHE A 170 -1.76 8.90 -10.93
CA PHE A 170 -2.79 7.98 -11.44
C PHE A 170 -2.35 7.32 -12.75
N PRO A 171 -2.85 6.10 -13.04
CA PRO A 171 -2.64 5.49 -14.34
C PRO A 171 -3.46 6.25 -15.41
N THR A 172 -2.92 6.36 -16.62
CA THR A 172 -3.67 6.87 -17.78
C THR A 172 -4.37 5.75 -18.52
N ARG A 173 -5.49 6.06 -19.16
CA ARG A 173 -6.23 5.08 -19.97
C ARG A 173 -5.41 4.60 -21.18
N ALA A 174 -4.55 5.47 -21.72
CA ALA A 174 -3.62 5.12 -22.79
C ALA A 174 -2.65 4.02 -22.32
N SER A 175 -1.91 4.22 -21.23
CA SER A 175 -0.95 3.24 -20.70
C SER A 175 -1.62 1.93 -20.26
N LEU A 176 -2.87 2.00 -19.77
CA LEU A 176 -3.65 0.81 -19.45
C LEU A 176 -4.05 0.00 -20.69
N ASN A 177 -4.41 0.68 -21.79
CA ASN A 177 -4.83 0.04 -23.04
C ASN A 177 -3.66 -0.39 -23.93
N GLU A 178 -2.46 0.17 -23.75
CA GLU A 178 -1.22 -0.27 -24.43
C GLU A 178 -0.69 -1.62 -23.91
N ALA A 179 -1.29 -2.19 -22.85
CA ALA A 179 -0.86 -3.45 -22.25
C ALA A 179 -0.68 -4.63 -23.24
N PRO A 180 -1.52 -4.82 -24.28
CA PRO A 180 -1.34 -5.87 -25.28
C PRO A 180 -0.21 -5.60 -26.29
N ASP A 181 0.20 -4.34 -26.45
CA ASP A 181 1.16 -3.91 -27.48
C ASP A 181 2.62 -3.94 -26.99
N VAL A 182 2.83 -4.06 -25.67
CA VAL A 182 4.17 -4.18 -25.08
C VAL A 182 4.71 -5.59 -25.36
N PRO A 183 5.94 -5.73 -25.91
CA PRO A 183 6.54 -7.03 -26.15
C PRO A 183 6.53 -7.90 -24.89
N ASP A 184 5.99 -9.11 -25.01
CA ASP A 184 6.02 -10.06 -23.92
C ASP A 184 7.46 -10.59 -23.77
N CYS A 185 8.10 -10.26 -22.66
CA CYS A 185 9.41 -10.81 -22.28
C CYS A 185 9.27 -12.16 -21.54
N GLY A 186 8.11 -12.81 -21.62
CA GLY A 186 7.78 -14.10 -21.01
C GLY A 186 7.38 -13.96 -19.54
N PHE A 187 8.22 -13.30 -18.73
CA PHE A 187 8.02 -13.18 -17.27
C PHE A 187 7.39 -11.85 -16.84
N GLY A 188 7.22 -10.90 -17.77
CA GLY A 188 6.67 -9.58 -17.53
C GLY A 188 5.23 -9.60 -16.98
N PRO A 189 4.27 -10.17 -17.72
CA PRO A 189 2.86 -10.23 -17.32
C PRO A 189 2.61 -11.06 -16.04
N THR A 190 3.57 -11.89 -15.65
CA THR A 190 3.50 -12.81 -14.50
C THR A 190 4.42 -12.38 -13.36
N PHE A 191 4.96 -11.16 -13.41
CA PHE A 191 5.73 -10.53 -12.34
C PHE A 191 7.01 -11.30 -11.96
N GLY A 192 7.60 -12.08 -12.86
CA GLY A 192 8.76 -12.92 -12.57
C GLY A 192 8.42 -14.36 -12.18
N VAL A 193 7.14 -14.73 -12.15
CA VAL A 193 6.71 -16.13 -11.96
C VAL A 193 6.63 -16.83 -13.30
N GLU A 194 6.96 -18.12 -13.33
CA GLU A 194 6.79 -18.97 -14.52
C GLU A 194 5.32 -18.92 -15.00
N PRO A 195 5.04 -18.61 -16.28
CA PRO A 195 3.67 -18.50 -16.79
C PRO A 195 2.84 -19.78 -16.62
N GLU A 196 3.48 -20.94 -16.74
CA GLU A 196 2.83 -22.22 -16.51
C GLU A 196 2.43 -22.42 -15.05
N ASP A 197 3.18 -21.89 -14.09
CA ASP A 197 2.85 -22.02 -12.67
C ASP A 197 1.68 -21.09 -12.30
N MET A 198 1.66 -19.85 -12.81
CA MET A 198 0.50 -18.97 -12.68
C MET A 198 -0.75 -19.59 -13.31
N LYS A 199 -0.62 -20.26 -14.46
CA LYS A 199 -1.72 -20.96 -15.12
C LYS A 199 -2.18 -22.18 -14.31
N LYS A 200 -1.27 -22.97 -13.76
CA LYS A 200 -1.60 -24.09 -12.87
C LYS A 200 -2.34 -23.61 -11.63
N GLU A 201 -1.92 -22.51 -11.03
CA GLU A 201 -2.59 -21.98 -9.84
C GLU A 201 -4.02 -21.50 -10.14
N ARG A 202 -4.22 -20.83 -11.29
CA ARG A 202 -5.53 -20.36 -11.75
C ARG A 202 -6.50 -21.48 -12.15
N THR A 203 -5.95 -22.63 -12.52
CA THR A 203 -6.70 -23.82 -12.93
C THR A 203 -6.65 -24.86 -11.82
N ARG A 204 -5.63 -25.73 -11.81
CA ARG A 204 -5.46 -26.84 -10.86
C ARG A 204 -5.48 -26.44 -9.39
N GLY A 205 -5.01 -25.22 -9.06
CA GLY A 205 -5.09 -24.67 -7.70
C GLY A 205 -6.52 -24.57 -7.14
N TRP A 206 -7.52 -24.61 -8.02
CA TRP A 206 -8.94 -24.61 -7.67
C TRP A 206 -9.64 -25.97 -7.83
N ASP A 207 -8.92 -27.05 -8.18
CA ASP A 207 -9.55 -28.37 -8.39
C ASP A 207 -10.29 -28.86 -7.15
N TRP A 208 -9.74 -28.61 -5.96
CA TRP A 208 -10.39 -28.94 -4.68
C TRP A 208 -11.76 -28.28 -4.51
N TYR A 209 -11.96 -27.09 -5.09
CA TYR A 209 -13.22 -26.38 -5.00
C TYR A 209 -14.28 -27.07 -5.86
N TYR A 210 -13.94 -27.55 -7.06
CA TYR A 210 -14.90 -28.23 -7.94
C TYR A 210 -15.05 -29.73 -7.66
N ASP A 211 -14.13 -30.31 -6.90
CA ASP A 211 -14.17 -31.73 -6.52
C ASP A 211 -15.53 -32.14 -5.93
N GLY A 212 -16.03 -33.29 -6.38
CA GLY A 212 -17.36 -33.78 -6.01
C GLY A 212 -17.49 -34.19 -4.55
N ASP A 213 -16.37 -34.44 -3.85
CA ASP A 213 -16.38 -34.82 -2.45
C ASP A 213 -15.94 -33.65 -1.55
N VAL A 214 -14.72 -33.15 -1.75
CA VAL A 214 -14.13 -32.08 -0.95
C VAL A 214 -14.85 -30.76 -1.17
N GLY A 215 -15.07 -30.39 -2.44
CA GLY A 215 -15.71 -29.14 -2.84
C GLY A 215 -17.18 -29.08 -2.46
N GLU A 216 -17.91 -30.21 -2.61
CA GLU A 216 -19.31 -30.29 -2.21
C GLU A 216 -19.47 -30.14 -0.68
N ARG A 217 -18.61 -30.79 0.11
CA ARG A 217 -18.59 -30.60 1.57
C ARG A 217 -18.28 -29.16 1.96
N PHE A 218 -17.30 -28.54 1.31
CA PHE A 218 -16.95 -27.14 1.55
C PHE A 218 -18.16 -26.22 1.32
N ARG A 219 -18.85 -26.36 0.18
CA ARG A 219 -20.04 -25.56 -0.13
C ARG A 219 -21.21 -25.83 0.83
N LYS A 220 -21.43 -27.09 1.21
CA LYS A 220 -22.52 -27.49 2.15
C LYS A 220 -22.36 -26.94 3.57
N ARG A 221 -21.14 -26.56 3.98
CA ARG A 221 -20.90 -25.96 5.31
C ARG A 221 -21.55 -24.60 5.48
N GLN A 222 -21.59 -23.80 4.41
CA GLN A 222 -22.21 -22.48 4.47
C GLN A 222 -23.74 -22.60 4.42
N ARG A 223 -24.39 -22.10 5.47
CA ARG A 223 -25.86 -22.09 5.57
C ARG A 223 -26.34 -20.66 5.64
N LEU A 224 -27.19 -20.32 4.67
CA LEU A 224 -27.81 -19.01 4.54
C LEU A 224 -29.32 -19.16 4.76
N GLU A 225 -29.88 -18.28 5.57
CA GLU A 225 -31.32 -18.19 5.81
C GLU A 225 -31.85 -16.90 5.21
N ALA A 226 -32.87 -16.98 4.35
CA ALA A 226 -33.46 -15.81 3.73
C ALA A 226 -34.22 -14.98 4.77
N ILE A 227 -33.92 -13.70 4.85
CA ILE A 227 -34.54 -12.76 5.80
C ILE A 227 -35.23 -11.62 5.06
N THR A 228 -36.14 -10.94 5.75
CA THR A 228 -36.88 -9.82 5.15
C THR A 228 -36.01 -8.56 5.13
N GLU A 229 -36.20 -7.73 4.11
CA GLU A 229 -35.53 -6.42 4.02
C GLU A 229 -35.74 -5.58 5.29
N LYS A 230 -36.96 -5.57 5.82
CA LYS A 230 -37.29 -4.82 7.05
C LYS A 230 -36.44 -5.24 8.25
N GLU A 231 -36.22 -6.54 8.43
CA GLU A 231 -35.40 -7.07 9.51
C GLU A 231 -33.94 -6.65 9.37
N VAL A 232 -33.41 -6.66 8.14
CA VAL A 232 -32.04 -6.21 7.84
C VAL A 232 -31.84 -4.76 8.27
N TYR A 233 -32.72 -3.86 7.86
CA TYR A 233 -32.61 -2.43 8.17
C TYR A 233 -32.95 -2.09 9.64
N GLN A 234 -33.70 -2.93 10.34
CA GLN A 234 -33.98 -2.72 11.76
C GLN A 234 -32.83 -3.15 12.67
N LYS A 235 -32.07 -4.17 12.27
CA LYS A 235 -31.11 -4.83 13.16
C LYS A 235 -29.66 -4.78 12.69
N PHE A 236 -29.39 -5.02 11.41
CA PHE A 236 -28.04 -5.30 10.93
C PHE A 236 -27.37 -4.14 10.20
N ILE A 237 -28.19 -3.30 9.56
CA ILE A 237 -27.74 -2.08 8.90
C ILE A 237 -28.01 -0.91 9.84
N PRO A 238 -27.10 0.07 9.95
CA PRO A 238 -27.31 1.22 10.84
C PRO A 238 -28.63 1.94 10.57
N GLN A 239 -29.29 2.41 11.62
CA GLN A 239 -30.52 3.18 11.44
C GLN A 239 -30.27 4.45 10.60
N ALA A 240 -31.18 4.67 9.64
CA ALA A 240 -31.16 5.87 8.83
C ALA A 240 -31.37 7.10 9.71
N LYS A 241 -30.50 8.11 9.54
CA LYS A 241 -30.67 9.42 10.17
C LYS A 241 -31.89 10.14 9.57
N GLU A 242 -32.60 10.92 10.39
CA GLU A 242 -33.79 11.66 9.95
C GLU A 242 -33.46 12.72 8.90
N LYS A 243 -32.33 13.43 9.07
CA LYS A 243 -31.84 14.44 8.13
C LYS A 243 -30.99 13.78 7.04
N LYS A 244 -31.10 14.29 5.81
CA LYS A 244 -30.21 13.91 4.70
C LYS A 244 -28.82 14.52 4.86
N HIS A 245 -27.79 13.80 4.43
CA HIS A 245 -26.39 14.27 4.44
C HIS A 245 -26.21 15.34 3.37
N THR A 246 -25.71 16.52 3.75
CA THR A 246 -25.42 17.59 2.78
C THR A 246 -23.99 17.48 2.26
N VAL A 247 -23.84 17.41 0.95
CA VAL A 247 -22.54 17.25 0.26
C VAL A 247 -22.29 18.44 -0.66
N LEU A 248 -21.17 19.12 -0.45
CA LEU A 248 -20.66 20.19 -1.31
C LEU A 248 -19.55 19.62 -2.20
N ILE A 249 -19.73 19.69 -3.52
CA ILE A 249 -18.74 19.21 -4.48
C ILE A 249 -18.81 20.04 -5.76
N GLY A 250 -17.67 20.21 -6.42
CA GLY A 250 -17.53 20.98 -7.66
C GLY A 250 -16.20 21.72 -7.72
N PRO A 251 -15.98 22.54 -8.76
CA PRO A 251 -14.87 23.49 -8.81
C PRO A 251 -14.82 24.37 -7.56
N VAL A 252 -13.61 24.80 -7.16
CA VAL A 252 -13.40 25.58 -5.93
C VAL A 252 -14.26 26.86 -5.90
N ASP A 253 -14.43 27.51 -7.05
CA ASP A 253 -15.20 28.75 -7.19
C ASP A 253 -16.71 28.53 -7.44
N ASP A 254 -17.15 27.29 -7.68
CA ASP A 254 -18.53 26.94 -8.05
C ASP A 254 -18.96 25.58 -7.47
N GLN A 255 -18.93 25.47 -6.14
CA GLN A 255 -19.39 24.26 -5.45
C GLN A 255 -20.92 24.13 -5.48
N LYS A 256 -21.41 22.95 -5.87
CA LYS A 256 -22.84 22.62 -5.86
C LYS A 256 -23.21 21.83 -4.61
N VAL A 257 -24.44 22.03 -4.16
CA VAL A 257 -25.02 21.37 -2.98
C VAL A 257 -25.86 20.17 -3.41
N PHE A 258 -25.61 19.01 -2.82
CA PHE A 258 -26.40 17.80 -2.96
C PHE A 258 -26.86 17.31 -1.59
N THR A 259 -28.01 16.66 -1.53
CA THR A 259 -28.53 16.05 -0.29
C THR A 259 -28.76 14.57 -0.49
N LEU A 260 -28.23 13.73 0.41
CA LEU A 260 -28.22 12.28 0.26
C LEU A 260 -28.78 11.57 1.49
N GLY A 261 -29.90 10.85 1.31
CA GLY A 261 -30.44 9.94 2.31
C GLY A 261 -29.64 8.64 2.42
N HIS A 262 -29.99 7.79 3.38
CA HIS A 262 -29.33 6.50 3.56
C HIS A 262 -29.55 5.59 2.33
N HIS A 263 -28.48 4.97 1.83
CA HIS A 263 -28.41 4.13 0.62
C HIS A 263 -28.79 4.85 -0.68
N GLU A 264 -28.95 6.17 -0.65
CA GLU A 264 -29.06 6.97 -1.87
C GLU A 264 -27.66 7.19 -2.47
N SER A 265 -27.65 7.38 -3.79
CA SER A 265 -26.46 7.76 -4.55
C SER A 265 -26.76 8.84 -5.58
N PHE A 266 -25.75 9.64 -5.93
CA PHE A 266 -25.84 10.65 -6.98
C PHE A 266 -24.59 10.71 -7.86
N ASN A 267 -24.76 11.15 -9.10
CA ASN A 267 -23.68 11.37 -10.06
C ASN A 267 -22.99 12.70 -9.75
N PHE A 268 -21.84 12.66 -9.09
CA PHE A 268 -21.14 13.90 -8.73
C PHE A 268 -20.52 14.61 -9.94
N GLY A 269 -20.38 13.93 -11.07
CA GLY A 269 -19.94 14.54 -12.32
C GLY A 269 -20.83 15.70 -12.76
N GLU A 270 -22.10 15.78 -12.31
CA GLU A 270 -23.00 16.93 -12.56
C GLU A 270 -22.50 18.25 -11.96
N ALA A 271 -21.62 18.18 -10.96
CA ALA A 271 -20.96 19.35 -10.40
C ALA A 271 -19.83 19.88 -11.30
N PHE A 272 -19.34 19.06 -12.23
CA PHE A 272 -18.24 19.40 -13.12
C PHE A 272 -18.77 19.65 -14.54
N GLY A 273 -18.07 20.50 -15.30
CA GLY A 273 -18.45 20.81 -16.68
C GLY A 273 -18.33 19.61 -17.63
N GLU A 274 -18.74 19.83 -18.88
CA GLU A 274 -18.55 18.86 -19.96
C GLU A 274 -17.23 19.12 -20.69
N THR A 275 -16.49 18.06 -20.98
CA THR A 275 -15.31 18.12 -21.85
C THR A 275 -15.70 17.67 -23.25
N LYS A 276 -15.46 18.51 -24.26
CA LYS A 276 -15.59 18.08 -25.66
C LYS A 276 -14.49 17.06 -25.94
N ALA A 277 -14.84 15.83 -26.34
CA ALA A 277 -13.88 14.84 -26.79
C ALA A 277 -13.03 15.46 -27.92
N LYS A 278 -11.72 15.61 -27.71
CA LYS A 278 -10.82 16.12 -28.76
C LYS A 278 -10.84 15.13 -29.91
N ALA A 279 -11.36 15.55 -31.06
CA ALA A 279 -11.23 14.81 -32.31
C ALA A 279 -9.74 14.52 -32.55
N LYS A 280 -9.38 13.25 -32.75
CA LYS A 280 -8.01 12.84 -33.09
C LYS A 280 -7.50 13.71 -34.26
N ALA A 281 -6.45 14.49 -34.02
CA ALA A 281 -5.74 15.19 -35.08
C ALA A 281 -5.14 14.13 -36.01
N LYS A 282 -5.53 14.14 -37.28
CA LYS A 282 -4.88 13.29 -38.30
C LYS A 282 -3.39 13.65 -38.38
N PRO A 283 -2.48 12.67 -38.51
CA PRO A 283 -1.10 12.95 -38.88
C PRO A 283 -1.09 13.63 -40.25
N GLY A 284 -0.50 14.81 -40.34
CA GLY A 284 -0.32 15.51 -41.60
C GLY A 284 0.74 14.81 -42.44
N THR A 285 0.33 14.05 -43.44
CA THR A 285 1.18 13.70 -44.59
C THR A 285 0.52 14.22 -45.85
N GLY A 286 1.18 15.17 -46.49
CA GLY A 286 0.76 15.76 -47.76
C GLY A 286 0.71 14.70 -48.87
N GLY A 287 -0.38 14.71 -49.63
CA GLY A 287 -0.55 13.87 -50.80
C GLY A 287 -1.94 14.06 -51.39
N LYS A 288 -2.02 14.79 -52.51
CA LYS A 288 -3.26 15.00 -53.26
C LYS A 288 -3.77 13.67 -53.83
N SER A 289 -4.97 13.25 -53.46
CA SER A 289 -5.81 12.43 -54.34
C SER A 289 -7.29 12.78 -54.16
N LYS A 290 -7.91 13.15 -55.27
CA LYS A 290 -9.36 13.36 -55.40
C LYS A 290 -10.02 12.00 -55.50
N GLY A 291 -10.89 11.68 -54.55
CA GLY A 291 -11.80 10.55 -54.63
C GLY A 291 -13.01 10.83 -53.74
N LYS A 292 -14.17 11.08 -54.35
CA LYS A 292 -15.46 11.17 -53.64
C LYS A 292 -15.77 9.80 -53.06
N ALA A 293 -15.73 9.67 -51.74
CA ALA A 293 -16.38 8.60 -51.00
C ALA A 293 -17.22 9.25 -49.89
N SER A 294 -18.47 8.83 -49.84
CA SER A 294 -19.55 9.26 -48.96
C SER A 294 -19.12 9.35 -47.50
N ALA A 295 -19.38 10.50 -46.89
CA ALA A 295 -19.39 10.66 -45.45
C ALA A 295 -20.47 9.75 -44.87
N GLN A 296 -20.05 8.69 -44.20
CA GLN A 296 -20.90 7.97 -43.25
C GLN A 296 -20.50 8.48 -41.87
N GLU A 297 -21.36 9.37 -41.36
CA GLU A 297 -21.34 9.86 -39.98
C GLU A 297 -21.63 8.70 -39.04
N ASP A 298 -20.60 8.07 -38.48
CA ASP A 298 -20.78 7.27 -37.28
C ASP A 298 -20.91 8.21 -36.07
N SER A 299 -22.16 8.54 -35.79
CA SER A 299 -22.66 8.99 -34.50
C SER A 299 -22.14 8.05 -33.40
N THR A 300 -21.40 8.54 -32.41
CA THR A 300 -22.00 9.04 -31.18
C THR A 300 -21.09 10.12 -30.56
N GLY A 301 -21.35 11.38 -30.92
CA GLY A 301 -20.78 12.55 -30.25
C GLY A 301 -21.37 12.73 -28.85
N ARG A 302 -21.06 11.83 -27.92
CA ARG A 302 -21.46 11.96 -26.51
C ARG A 302 -20.50 12.95 -25.85
N THR A 303 -21.00 14.10 -25.42
CA THR A 303 -20.23 14.98 -24.54
C THR A 303 -20.03 14.25 -23.20
N ARG A 304 -18.77 14.01 -22.83
CA ARG A 304 -18.43 13.35 -21.57
C ARG A 304 -18.20 14.40 -20.50
N LYS A 305 -18.63 14.10 -19.29
CA LYS A 305 -18.35 14.96 -18.13
C LYS A 305 -16.86 14.89 -17.85
N THR A 306 -16.28 15.97 -17.32
CA THR A 306 -14.85 15.98 -16.98
C THR A 306 -14.49 14.90 -15.97
N ARG A 307 -15.45 14.50 -15.12
CA ARG A 307 -15.28 13.45 -14.10
C ARG A 307 -16.52 12.57 -14.06
N GLU A 308 -16.30 11.28 -13.91
CA GLU A 308 -17.35 10.25 -13.94
C GLU A 308 -17.27 9.41 -12.68
N GLY A 309 -18.34 9.44 -11.87
CA GLY A 309 -18.37 8.69 -10.63
C GLY A 309 -19.61 8.97 -9.77
N TRP A 310 -19.70 8.21 -8.68
CA TRP A 310 -20.84 8.18 -7.77
C TRP A 310 -20.40 8.52 -6.35
N ILE A 311 -21.24 9.28 -5.64
CA ILE A 311 -21.21 9.35 -4.17
C ILE A 311 -22.39 8.53 -3.64
N ILE A 312 -22.14 7.69 -2.64
CA ILE A 312 -23.12 6.81 -1.98
C ILE A 312 -23.09 7.09 -0.48
N ASN A 313 -24.24 7.13 0.17
CA ASN A 313 -24.33 7.25 1.63
C ASN A 313 -24.69 5.89 2.25
N VAL A 314 -23.81 5.35 3.10
CA VAL A 314 -24.01 4.09 3.84
C VAL A 314 -24.27 4.31 5.34
N GLY A 315 -24.52 5.56 5.74
CA GLY A 315 -25.11 5.96 7.03
C GLY A 315 -24.14 6.03 8.22
N GLN A 316 -23.12 5.18 8.26
CA GLN A 316 -22.09 5.15 9.30
C GLN A 316 -20.71 4.98 8.70
N LYS A 317 -19.67 5.22 9.52
CA LYS A 317 -18.26 5.02 9.16
C LYS A 317 -18.04 3.75 8.34
N VAL A 318 -17.43 3.92 7.17
CA VAL A 318 -17.02 2.79 6.34
C VAL A 318 -15.87 2.08 7.03
N GLN A 319 -16.13 0.89 7.59
CA GLN A 319 -15.12 0.14 8.35
C GLN A 319 -14.24 -0.70 7.45
N CYS A 320 -14.85 -1.37 6.47
CA CYS A 320 -14.15 -2.19 5.50
C CYS A 320 -14.75 -1.95 4.11
N MET A 321 -13.92 -1.97 3.07
CA MET A 321 -14.35 -1.85 1.68
C MET A 321 -13.34 -2.51 0.74
N ALA A 322 -13.82 -3.32 -0.22
CA ALA A 322 -12.95 -3.95 -1.22
C ALA A 322 -13.73 -4.37 -2.47
N TRP A 323 -13.15 -4.14 -3.65
CA TRP A 323 -13.69 -4.64 -4.91
C TRP A 323 -13.53 -6.15 -5.04
N ALA A 324 -14.56 -6.84 -5.51
CA ALA A 324 -14.49 -8.26 -5.79
C ALA A 324 -13.59 -8.52 -7.01
N PRO A 325 -12.60 -9.43 -6.91
CA PRO A 325 -11.79 -9.85 -8.04
C PRO A 325 -12.57 -10.81 -8.96
N ASN A 326 -11.93 -11.23 -10.05
CA ASN A 326 -12.44 -12.24 -10.97
C ASN A 326 -13.80 -11.90 -11.60
N GLN A 327 -14.03 -10.62 -11.91
CA GLN A 327 -15.21 -10.14 -12.62
C GLN A 327 -14.83 -9.74 -14.07
N PRO A 328 -14.76 -10.71 -15.02
CA PRO A 328 -14.41 -10.43 -16.42
C PRO A 328 -15.54 -9.70 -17.18
N GLY A 329 -16.76 -9.73 -16.67
CA GLY A 329 -17.91 -9.07 -17.26
C GLY A 329 -17.93 -7.55 -17.06
N LEU A 330 -18.99 -6.91 -17.56
CA LEU A 330 -19.22 -5.48 -17.36
C LEU A 330 -19.70 -5.14 -15.94
N THR A 331 -20.22 -6.12 -15.21
CA THR A 331 -20.71 -5.92 -13.85
C THR A 331 -19.57 -6.07 -12.86
N GLN A 332 -19.42 -5.08 -11.98
CA GLN A 332 -18.40 -5.02 -10.95
C GLN A 332 -19.07 -4.94 -9.58
N TYR A 333 -18.45 -5.52 -8.55
CA TYR A 333 -19.01 -5.58 -7.21
C TYR A 333 -18.08 -4.99 -6.15
N LEU A 334 -18.61 -4.11 -5.30
CA LEU A 334 -17.91 -3.50 -4.18
C LEU A 334 -18.50 -4.03 -2.88
N ALA A 335 -17.68 -4.75 -2.10
CA ALA A 335 -18.05 -5.14 -0.74
C ALA A 335 -17.84 -3.97 0.21
N VAL A 336 -18.80 -3.73 1.10
CA VAL A 336 -18.81 -2.65 2.08
C VAL A 336 -19.33 -3.19 3.40
N SER A 337 -18.71 -2.80 4.51
CA SER A 337 -19.26 -3.05 5.84
C SER A 337 -19.20 -1.78 6.69
N THR A 338 -20.30 -1.53 7.39
CA THR A 338 -20.46 -0.44 8.34
C THR A 338 -20.89 -1.02 9.69
N PRO A 339 -20.29 -0.58 10.80
CA PRO A 339 -20.71 -0.98 12.12
C PRO A 339 -21.99 -0.23 12.49
N ILE A 340 -22.81 -0.84 13.33
CA ILE A 340 -23.92 -0.13 13.97
C ILE A 340 -23.39 1.04 14.82
N SER A 341 -24.22 2.06 15.01
CA SER A 341 -23.88 3.27 15.75
C SER A 341 -23.54 2.98 17.22
N LYS A 342 -22.80 3.90 17.86
CA LYS A 342 -22.43 3.77 19.28
C LYS A 342 -23.66 3.64 20.18
N GLY A 343 -24.73 4.40 19.91
CA GLY A 343 -25.98 4.32 20.67
C GLY A 343 -26.72 2.98 20.49
N GLU A 344 -26.71 2.42 19.28
CA GLU A 344 -27.27 1.07 19.05
C GLU A 344 -26.46 -0.01 19.78
N LYS A 345 -25.12 0.15 19.88
CA LYS A 345 -24.26 -0.79 20.63
C LYS A 345 -24.56 -0.82 22.12
N GLU A 346 -25.06 0.26 22.70
CA GLU A 346 -25.44 0.33 24.12
C GLU A 346 -26.64 -0.57 24.46
N MET A 347 -27.46 -0.92 23.46
CA MET A 347 -28.60 -1.83 23.63
C MET A 347 -28.17 -3.30 23.79
N TYR A 348 -26.91 -3.62 23.49
CA TYR A 348 -26.37 -4.97 23.60
C TYR A 348 -25.51 -5.08 24.86
N ALA A 349 -25.85 -6.04 25.72
CA ALA A 349 -25.03 -6.34 26.90
C ALA A 349 -23.61 -6.76 26.49
N ASP A 350 -22.60 -6.28 27.22
CA ASP A 350 -21.22 -6.69 27.03
C ASP A 350 -20.85 -7.81 28.03
N PRO A 351 -20.92 -9.09 27.62
CA PRO A 351 -20.59 -10.21 28.50
C PRO A 351 -19.09 -10.29 28.83
N PHE A 352 -18.27 -9.48 28.17
CA PHE A 352 -16.81 -9.49 28.30
C PHE A 352 -16.29 -8.21 28.95
N LYS A 353 -17.15 -7.36 29.52
CA LYS A 353 -16.78 -6.06 30.09
C LYS A 353 -15.61 -6.15 31.08
N ASP A 354 -15.61 -7.21 31.90
CA ASP A 354 -14.61 -7.42 32.95
C ASP A 354 -13.37 -8.21 32.48
N ARG A 355 -13.32 -8.63 31.20
CA ARG A 355 -12.25 -9.49 30.65
C ARG A 355 -11.13 -8.67 29.99
N GLY A 356 -10.45 -7.82 30.74
CA GLY A 356 -9.28 -7.08 30.27
C GLY A 356 -9.58 -6.00 29.22
N ALA A 357 -8.54 -5.52 28.56
CA ALA A 357 -8.64 -4.40 27.61
C ALA A 357 -9.40 -4.78 26.33
N ARG A 358 -10.21 -3.85 25.80
CA ARG A 358 -11.06 -4.03 24.60
C ARG A 358 -10.33 -4.56 23.37
N ALA A 359 -9.06 -4.19 23.19
CA ALA A 359 -8.26 -4.62 22.05
C ALA A 359 -7.91 -6.13 22.08
N PHE A 360 -7.77 -6.71 23.28
CA PHE A 360 -7.32 -8.08 23.52
C PHE A 360 -8.45 -9.02 23.93
N ARG A 361 -9.70 -8.58 23.85
CA ARG A 361 -10.89 -9.38 24.14
C ARG A 361 -11.91 -9.37 22.98
N PRO A 362 -12.72 -10.42 22.85
CA PRO A 362 -13.87 -10.42 21.94
C PRO A 362 -14.79 -9.23 22.22
N SER A 363 -15.35 -8.64 21.17
CA SER A 363 -16.48 -7.73 21.31
C SER A 363 -17.76 -8.51 21.62
N PRO A 364 -18.79 -7.83 22.15
CA PRO A 364 -20.14 -8.37 22.15
C PRO A 364 -20.58 -8.80 20.74
N PRO A 365 -21.56 -9.72 20.63
CA PRO A 365 -22.11 -10.21 19.37
C PRO A 365 -22.99 -9.15 18.70
N TYR A 366 -22.40 -7.99 18.41
CA TYR A 366 -23.08 -6.92 17.68
C TYR A 366 -23.52 -7.43 16.30
N PRO A 367 -24.72 -7.02 15.84
CA PRO A 367 -25.14 -7.31 14.48
C PRO A 367 -24.24 -6.55 13.49
N CYS A 368 -23.93 -7.20 12.38
CA CYS A 368 -23.10 -6.66 11.31
C CYS A 368 -23.63 -7.12 9.96
N ALA A 369 -23.71 -6.20 9.01
CA ALA A 369 -24.02 -6.48 7.62
C ALA A 369 -22.79 -6.31 6.73
N LEU A 370 -22.53 -7.32 5.90
CA LEU A 370 -21.67 -7.21 4.72
C LEU A 370 -22.58 -6.91 3.52
N GLN A 371 -22.41 -5.74 2.93
CA GLN A 371 -23.16 -5.26 1.79
C GLN A 371 -22.35 -5.43 0.49
N LEU A 372 -22.99 -5.87 -0.59
CA LEU A 372 -22.38 -5.95 -1.91
C LEU A 372 -23.11 -5.02 -2.88
N TRP A 373 -22.40 -4.00 -3.36
CA TRP A 373 -22.90 -2.97 -4.26
C TRP A 373 -22.49 -3.27 -5.71
N MET A 374 -23.44 -3.17 -6.62
CA MET A 374 -23.24 -3.43 -8.06
C MET A 374 -23.01 -2.13 -8.82
N PHE A 375 -21.98 -2.15 -9.66
CA PHE A 375 -21.63 -1.13 -10.64
C PHE A 375 -21.57 -1.77 -12.03
N LYS A 376 -21.72 -0.97 -13.09
CA LYS A 376 -21.60 -1.43 -14.46
C LYS A 376 -20.58 -0.59 -15.23
N ALA A 377 -19.82 -1.26 -16.09
CA ALA A 377 -18.95 -0.64 -17.06
C ALA A 377 -19.71 -0.41 -18.37
N GLU A 378 -19.38 0.66 -19.07
CA GLU A 378 -19.88 0.91 -20.42
C GLU A 378 -19.40 -0.20 -21.37
N ARG A 379 -20.23 -0.53 -22.36
CA ARG A 379 -19.82 -1.46 -23.41
C ARG A 379 -18.96 -0.69 -24.42
N GLU A 380 -17.65 -0.85 -24.29
CA GLU A 380 -16.64 -0.28 -25.19
C GLU A 380 -15.71 -1.38 -25.72
N GLU A 381 -15.10 -1.13 -26.87
CA GLU A 381 -14.10 -2.02 -27.48
C GLU A 381 -12.72 -1.90 -26.81
N SER A 382 -12.46 -0.82 -26.08
CA SER A 382 -11.21 -0.62 -25.35
C SER A 382 -11.02 -1.66 -24.26
N LEU A 383 -9.75 -1.99 -23.99
CA LEU A 383 -9.37 -2.97 -22.97
C LEU A 383 -9.89 -2.56 -21.58
N THR A 384 -9.73 -1.29 -21.24
CA THR A 384 -10.33 -0.65 -20.07
C THR A 384 -11.56 0.16 -20.46
N LYS A 385 -12.53 0.23 -19.55
CA LYS A 385 -13.89 0.72 -19.79
C LYS A 385 -14.27 1.79 -18.79
N HIS A 386 -15.05 2.75 -19.24
CA HIS A 386 -15.64 3.78 -18.40
C HIS A 386 -16.77 3.24 -17.49
N ILE A 387 -17.04 3.95 -16.38
CA ILE A 387 -18.21 3.68 -15.54
C ILE A 387 -19.48 4.03 -16.32
N ASP A 388 -20.45 3.12 -16.36
CA ASP A 388 -21.76 3.39 -16.94
C ASP A 388 -22.58 4.33 -16.02
N MET A 389 -22.54 5.62 -16.36
CA MET A 389 -23.25 6.65 -15.61
C MET A 389 -24.78 6.62 -15.80
N ASN A 390 -25.31 5.80 -16.71
CA ASN A 390 -26.75 5.55 -16.82
C ASN A 390 -27.22 4.50 -15.80
N PHE A 391 -26.31 3.69 -15.28
CA PHE A 391 -26.62 2.67 -14.28
C PHE A 391 -26.30 3.19 -12.88
N LYS A 392 -27.35 3.61 -12.17
CA LYS A 392 -27.23 3.97 -10.76
C LYS A 392 -26.75 2.76 -9.94
N PRO A 393 -25.75 2.89 -9.05
CA PRO A 393 -25.29 1.81 -8.18
C PRO A 393 -26.43 1.25 -7.34
N LYS A 394 -26.47 -0.08 -7.19
CA LYS A 394 -27.54 -0.78 -6.47
C LYS A 394 -26.96 -1.77 -5.47
N LEU A 395 -27.58 -1.85 -4.29
CA LEU A 395 -27.33 -2.94 -3.36
C LEU A 395 -27.85 -4.26 -3.95
N ARG A 396 -27.00 -5.29 -4.00
CA ARG A 396 -27.36 -6.61 -4.53
C ARG A 396 -27.46 -7.69 -3.48
N LEU A 397 -26.63 -7.64 -2.45
CA LEU A 397 -26.61 -8.63 -1.39
C LEU A 397 -26.34 -7.95 -0.06
N ALA A 398 -27.05 -8.35 0.99
CA ALA A 398 -26.64 -8.10 2.36
C ALA A 398 -26.56 -9.43 3.14
N LEU A 399 -25.36 -9.77 3.59
CA LEU A 399 -25.11 -10.90 4.47
C LEU A 399 -25.03 -10.42 5.91
N CYS A 400 -25.97 -10.89 6.72
CA CYS A 400 -26.20 -10.44 8.09
C CYS A 400 -25.64 -11.45 9.09
N THR A 401 -24.87 -10.98 10.06
CA THR A 401 -24.17 -11.80 11.06
C THR A 401 -24.34 -11.19 12.45
N ASN A 402 -24.27 -12.01 13.50
CA ASN A 402 -24.25 -11.55 14.90
C ASN A 402 -22.88 -11.87 15.54
N TRP A 403 -21.80 -11.75 14.78
CA TRP A 403 -20.45 -12.13 15.21
C TRP A 403 -19.62 -10.93 15.72
N GLY A 404 -20.25 -9.76 15.89
CA GLY A 404 -19.57 -8.50 16.13
C GLY A 404 -19.21 -7.75 14.84
N ASP A 405 -18.56 -6.60 14.96
CA ASP A 405 -18.18 -5.78 13.81
C ASP A 405 -17.19 -6.52 12.90
N LEU A 406 -17.36 -6.44 11.58
CA LEU A 406 -16.35 -6.89 10.62
C LEU A 406 -15.16 -5.92 10.62
N ARG A 407 -14.03 -6.34 11.21
CA ARG A 407 -12.85 -5.49 11.45
C ARG A 407 -11.87 -5.45 10.27
N ARG A 408 -11.79 -6.56 9.53
CA ARG A 408 -10.94 -6.75 8.34
C ARG A 408 -11.68 -7.63 7.34
N MET A 409 -11.48 -7.36 6.05
CA MET A 409 -11.92 -8.22 4.96
C MET A 409 -10.83 -8.32 3.89
N ALA A 410 -10.70 -9.48 3.26
CA ALA A 410 -9.88 -9.64 2.05
C ALA A 410 -10.49 -10.69 1.13
N TRP A 411 -10.76 -10.29 -0.12
CA TRP A 411 -11.10 -11.25 -1.18
C TRP A 411 -9.90 -12.13 -1.49
N CYS A 412 -10.14 -13.38 -1.87
CA CYS A 412 -9.08 -14.23 -2.42
C CYS A 412 -8.53 -13.57 -3.70
N PRO A 413 -7.24 -13.14 -3.72
CA PRO A 413 -6.68 -12.40 -4.85
C PRO A 413 -6.30 -13.32 -6.01
N VAL A 414 -6.20 -14.63 -5.76
CA VAL A 414 -5.81 -15.63 -6.75
C VAL A 414 -6.92 -15.72 -7.80
N ARG A 415 -6.54 -15.61 -9.07
CA ARG A 415 -7.52 -15.70 -10.16
C ARG A 415 -8.06 -17.12 -10.26
N ARG A 416 -9.34 -17.25 -10.54
CA ARG A 416 -10.02 -18.53 -10.83
C ARG A 416 -10.52 -18.47 -12.26
N ASP A 417 -9.99 -19.33 -13.12
CA ASP A 417 -10.44 -19.36 -14.51
C ASP A 417 -11.87 -19.92 -14.59
N PRO A 418 -12.75 -19.34 -15.42
CA PRO A 418 -14.12 -19.83 -15.58
C PRO A 418 -14.12 -21.30 -16.03
N ARG A 419 -14.99 -22.11 -15.43
CA ARG A 419 -15.23 -23.50 -15.87
C ARG A 419 -16.71 -23.72 -16.22
N GLU A 420 -17.00 -24.80 -16.96
CA GLU A 420 -18.36 -25.15 -17.37
C GLU A 420 -19.28 -25.34 -16.15
N GLU A 421 -18.75 -25.89 -15.05
CA GLU A 421 -19.48 -26.09 -13.80
C GLU A 421 -19.93 -24.77 -13.14
N ASP A 422 -19.28 -23.63 -13.43
CA ASP A 422 -19.72 -22.31 -12.95
C ASP A 422 -20.96 -21.81 -13.71
N ASP A 423 -21.17 -22.25 -14.95
CA ASP A 423 -22.33 -21.89 -15.76
C ASP A 423 -23.55 -22.75 -15.45
N ASP A 424 -23.34 -24.00 -15.05
CA ASP A 424 -24.39 -24.93 -14.59
C ASP A 424 -24.96 -24.56 -13.21
N ASP A 425 -24.19 -23.85 -12.36
CA ASP A 425 -24.68 -23.44 -11.05
C ASP A 425 -25.82 -22.41 -11.17
N THR A 426 -26.91 -22.67 -10.46
CA THR A 426 -28.06 -21.77 -10.34
C THR A 426 -27.66 -20.38 -9.85
N LEU A 427 -26.62 -20.30 -9.02
CA LEU A 427 -26.08 -19.06 -8.49
C LEU A 427 -24.74 -18.73 -9.16
N LYS A 428 -24.52 -17.44 -9.44
CA LYS A 428 -23.26 -16.93 -9.94
C LYS A 428 -22.28 -16.73 -8.78
N SER A 429 -21.12 -17.38 -8.82
CA SER A 429 -20.04 -17.12 -7.87
C SER A 429 -19.39 -15.75 -8.11
N VAL A 430 -19.22 -14.99 -7.03
CA VAL A 430 -18.49 -13.71 -7.01
C VAL A 430 -17.05 -13.95 -6.55
N GLY A 431 -16.86 -14.79 -5.53
CA GLY A 431 -15.55 -15.18 -5.03
C GLY A 431 -15.57 -15.55 -3.54
N LEU A 432 -14.40 -15.95 -3.03
CA LEU A 432 -14.19 -16.22 -1.61
C LEU A 432 -13.79 -14.94 -0.89
N LEU A 433 -14.50 -14.61 0.19
CA LEU A 433 -14.21 -13.46 1.05
C LEU A 433 -13.84 -13.93 2.44
N ALA A 434 -12.61 -13.66 2.86
CA ALA A 434 -12.16 -13.86 4.22
C ALA A 434 -12.42 -12.60 5.06
N GLY A 435 -12.73 -12.77 6.33
CA GLY A 435 -12.92 -11.67 7.27
C GLY A 435 -12.56 -12.03 8.70
N ILE A 436 -12.32 -10.98 9.50
CA ILE A 436 -12.15 -11.08 10.95
C ILE A 436 -13.27 -10.30 11.61
N TRP A 437 -14.05 -10.97 12.44
CA TRP A 437 -15.17 -10.39 13.16
C TRP A 437 -14.78 -10.00 14.59
N GLY A 438 -15.63 -9.21 15.23
CA GLY A 438 -15.38 -8.66 16.56
C GLY A 438 -15.21 -9.72 17.65
N ASP A 439 -15.76 -10.92 17.46
CA ASP A 439 -15.57 -12.07 18.35
C ASP A 439 -14.14 -12.69 18.30
N GLY A 440 -13.31 -12.22 17.38
CA GLY A 440 -11.92 -12.62 17.20
C GLY A 440 -11.69 -13.90 16.40
N HIS A 441 -12.71 -14.40 15.67
CA HIS A 441 -12.54 -15.51 14.74
C HIS A 441 -12.21 -15.00 13.34
N VAL A 442 -11.48 -15.82 12.60
CA VAL A 442 -11.36 -15.71 11.14
C VAL A 442 -12.44 -16.59 10.51
N ARG A 443 -13.15 -16.06 9.52
CA ARG A 443 -14.14 -16.82 8.74
C ARG A 443 -13.97 -16.54 7.26
N VAL A 444 -14.31 -17.54 6.44
CA VAL A 444 -14.42 -17.39 4.98
C VAL A 444 -15.86 -17.59 4.59
N LEU A 445 -16.34 -16.76 3.68
CA LEU A 445 -17.65 -16.84 3.06
C LEU A 445 -17.49 -17.07 1.55
N ASP A 446 -18.23 -18.03 1.01
CA ASP A 446 -18.37 -18.22 -0.44
C ASP A 446 -19.51 -17.34 -0.94
N ILE A 447 -19.17 -16.25 -1.62
CA ILE A 447 -20.15 -15.24 -2.03
C ILE A 447 -20.72 -15.63 -3.39
N LYS A 448 -22.01 -15.99 -3.39
CA LYS A 448 -22.78 -16.28 -4.59
C LYS A 448 -24.00 -15.37 -4.69
N LEU A 449 -24.43 -15.09 -5.92
CA LEU A 449 -25.57 -14.22 -6.22
C LEU A 449 -26.55 -14.93 -7.14
N SER A 450 -27.84 -14.59 -7.03
CA SER A 450 -28.80 -14.95 -8.08
C SER A 450 -28.38 -14.35 -9.42
N ARG A 451 -28.64 -15.09 -10.50
CA ARG A 451 -28.42 -14.60 -11.88
C ARG A 451 -29.36 -13.45 -12.26
N ASP A 452 -30.45 -13.21 -11.51
CA ASP A 452 -31.32 -12.05 -11.72
C ASP A 452 -30.62 -10.75 -11.26
N PRO A 453 -30.28 -9.80 -12.15
CA PRO A 453 -29.57 -8.59 -11.79
C PRO A 453 -30.42 -7.56 -11.03
N ASN A 454 -31.75 -7.68 -11.02
CA ASN A 454 -32.65 -6.64 -10.52
C ASN A 454 -33.12 -6.84 -9.07
N LYS A 455 -32.93 -8.02 -8.51
CA LYS A 455 -33.41 -8.37 -7.16
C LYS A 455 -32.29 -8.18 -6.13
N ALA A 456 -32.54 -7.43 -5.06
CA ALA A 456 -31.66 -7.42 -3.88
C ALA A 456 -31.94 -8.66 -3.02
N GLU A 457 -30.87 -9.29 -2.53
CA GLU A 457 -30.93 -10.52 -1.75
C GLU A 457 -30.47 -10.26 -0.31
N TYR A 458 -31.18 -10.85 0.64
CA TYR A 458 -30.98 -10.61 2.07
C TYR A 458 -30.91 -11.94 2.80
N TYR A 459 -29.76 -12.23 3.43
CA TYR A 459 -29.55 -13.49 4.13
C TYR A 459 -28.94 -13.28 5.50
N ALA A 460 -29.40 -14.04 6.49
CA ALA A 460 -28.69 -14.28 7.73
C ALA A 460 -27.71 -15.45 7.54
N VAL A 461 -26.45 -15.25 7.91
CA VAL A 461 -25.43 -16.30 7.83
C VAL A 461 -25.47 -17.12 9.11
N GLN A 462 -25.91 -18.37 9.00
CA GLN A 462 -25.98 -19.31 10.13
C GLN A 462 -24.66 -20.03 10.36
N SER A 463 -23.98 -20.40 9.27
CA SER A 463 -22.62 -20.96 9.32
C SER A 463 -21.81 -20.51 8.10
N PRO A 464 -20.51 -20.18 8.26
CA PRO A 464 -19.60 -19.88 7.15
C PRO A 464 -19.09 -21.16 6.46
N VAL A 465 -18.37 -21.03 5.33
CA VAL A 465 -17.67 -22.19 4.72
C VAL A 465 -16.47 -22.64 5.56
N PHE A 466 -15.81 -21.69 6.23
CA PHE A 466 -14.69 -21.94 7.13
C PHE A 466 -14.75 -20.99 8.33
N GLU A 467 -14.40 -21.50 9.50
CA GLU A 467 -14.30 -20.76 10.74
C GLU A 467 -13.14 -21.31 11.56
N ALA A 468 -12.28 -20.43 12.07
CA ALA A 468 -11.21 -20.79 12.99
C ALA A 468 -10.92 -19.68 13.99
N LYS A 469 -10.36 -20.08 15.13
CA LYS A 469 -9.84 -19.18 16.15
C LYS A 469 -8.49 -19.67 16.67
N PRO A 470 -7.50 -18.78 16.82
CA PRO A 470 -6.21 -19.14 17.39
C PRO A 470 -6.35 -19.51 18.88
N PRO A 471 -5.50 -20.41 19.40
CA PRO A 471 -5.53 -20.78 20.81
C PRO A 471 -5.31 -19.58 21.74
N SER A 472 -6.25 -19.35 22.67
CA SER A 472 -6.14 -18.38 23.77
C SER A 472 -5.93 -16.91 23.36
N THR A 473 -6.22 -16.53 22.12
CA THR A 473 -6.05 -15.15 21.60
C THR A 473 -7.12 -14.81 20.54
N LEU A 474 -6.96 -13.70 19.84
CA LEU A 474 -7.88 -13.21 18.80
C LEU A 474 -7.14 -12.96 17.50
N CYS A 475 -7.82 -13.19 16.38
CA CYS A 475 -7.36 -12.76 15.07
C CYS A 475 -7.39 -11.21 14.96
N THR A 476 -6.38 -10.62 14.32
CA THR A 476 -6.25 -9.16 14.19
C THR A 476 -6.16 -8.69 12.74
N CYS A 477 -5.47 -9.45 11.89
CA CYS A 477 -5.27 -9.18 10.47
C CYS A 477 -5.12 -10.50 9.70
N LEU A 478 -5.33 -10.47 8.38
CA LEU A 478 -5.31 -11.67 7.54
C LEU A 478 -4.76 -11.38 6.13
N THR A 479 -4.12 -12.37 5.51
CA THR A 479 -3.80 -12.40 4.08
C THR A 479 -4.04 -13.80 3.52
N TRP A 480 -4.33 -13.87 2.22
CA TRP A 480 -4.31 -15.14 1.48
C TRP A 480 -2.86 -15.50 1.10
N LEU A 481 -2.52 -16.79 1.17
CA LEU A 481 -1.24 -17.33 0.69
C LEU A 481 -1.40 -18.13 -0.60
N SER A 482 -2.57 -18.74 -0.78
CA SER A 482 -2.97 -19.56 -1.93
C SER A 482 -4.50 -19.56 -2.04
N PRO A 483 -5.12 -20.23 -3.03
CA PRO A 483 -6.57 -20.42 -3.05
C PRO A 483 -7.12 -21.14 -1.80
N SER A 484 -6.30 -21.94 -1.14
CA SER A 484 -6.67 -22.81 -0.02
C SER A 484 -6.14 -22.36 1.34
N ASP A 485 -5.17 -21.46 1.40
CA ASP A 485 -4.46 -21.17 2.64
C ASP A 485 -4.52 -19.69 3.00
N ILE A 486 -4.74 -19.45 4.30
CA ILE A 486 -4.83 -18.11 4.88
C ILE A 486 -3.86 -18.00 6.06
N ALA A 487 -3.13 -16.88 6.10
CA ALA A 487 -2.31 -16.50 7.24
C ALA A 487 -2.98 -15.38 8.02
N VAL A 488 -2.87 -15.43 9.34
CA VAL A 488 -3.59 -14.55 10.27
C VAL A 488 -2.68 -14.14 11.42
N GLY A 489 -2.67 -12.84 11.70
CA GLY A 489 -1.97 -12.28 12.85
C GLY A 489 -2.84 -12.35 14.09
N CYS A 490 -2.20 -12.51 15.25
CA CYS A 490 -2.88 -12.64 16.52
C CYS A 490 -2.55 -11.49 17.47
N ALA A 491 -3.44 -11.24 18.42
CA ALA A 491 -3.29 -10.15 19.39
C ALA A 491 -2.11 -10.34 20.37
N ASN A 492 -1.56 -11.55 20.46
CA ASN A 492 -0.44 -11.92 21.33
C ASN A 492 0.91 -12.01 20.58
N GLY A 493 0.98 -11.56 19.32
CA GLY A 493 2.22 -11.61 18.53
C GLY A 493 2.45 -12.90 17.73
N PHE A 494 1.54 -13.87 17.85
CA PHE A 494 1.61 -15.09 17.06
C PHE A 494 1.07 -14.88 15.65
N VAL A 495 1.56 -15.67 14.71
CA VAL A 495 0.97 -15.82 13.38
C VAL A 495 0.50 -17.26 13.22
N ALA A 496 -0.74 -17.42 12.75
CA ALA A 496 -1.38 -18.69 12.52
C ALA A 496 -1.67 -18.88 11.02
N ILE A 497 -1.46 -20.08 10.49
CA ILE A 497 -1.81 -20.43 9.11
C ILE A 497 -2.74 -21.64 9.10
N TRP A 498 -3.84 -21.51 8.36
CA TRP A 498 -4.84 -22.56 8.17
C TRP A 498 -5.05 -22.86 6.69
N SER A 499 -5.38 -24.11 6.42
CA SER A 499 -6.02 -24.51 5.17
C SER A 499 -7.54 -24.45 5.33
N ILE A 500 -8.22 -23.84 4.37
CA ILE A 500 -9.69 -23.74 4.34
C ILE A 500 -10.34 -24.98 3.72
N VAL A 501 -9.54 -25.90 3.17
CA VAL A 501 -10.04 -27.11 2.51
C VAL A 501 -10.68 -28.04 3.53
N SER A 502 -11.86 -28.56 3.19
CA SER A 502 -12.65 -29.42 4.06
C SER A 502 -12.09 -30.85 4.10
N SER A 503 -11.67 -31.34 5.27
CA SER A 503 -11.35 -32.75 5.51
C SER A 503 -12.51 -33.54 6.13
N GLN A 504 -12.53 -34.87 6.00
CA GLN A 504 -13.61 -35.75 6.51
C GLN A 504 -13.86 -35.59 8.02
N ASN A 505 -12.80 -35.33 8.79
CA ASN A 505 -12.82 -35.19 10.25
C ASN A 505 -12.52 -33.76 10.70
N SER A 506 -12.78 -32.73 9.87
CA SER A 506 -12.49 -31.35 10.29
C SER A 506 -13.29 -31.02 11.56
N PRO A 507 -12.62 -30.68 12.67
CA PRO A 507 -13.32 -30.23 13.86
C PRO A 507 -14.00 -28.88 13.57
N SER A 508 -15.01 -28.51 14.39
CA SER A 508 -15.69 -27.22 14.27
C SER A 508 -14.75 -26.02 14.42
N ASN A 509 -13.59 -26.19 15.07
CA ASN A 509 -12.52 -25.21 15.13
C ASN A 509 -11.19 -25.92 14.81
N PRO A 510 -10.67 -25.82 13.57
CA PRO A 510 -9.44 -26.48 13.16
C PRO A 510 -8.22 -25.84 13.81
N PHE A 511 -7.27 -26.69 14.23
CA PHE A 511 -5.96 -26.20 14.65
C PHE A 511 -5.17 -25.71 13.43
N PRO A 512 -4.44 -24.59 13.56
CA PRO A 512 -3.54 -24.13 12.51
C PRO A 512 -2.40 -25.14 12.34
N TYR A 513 -1.96 -25.35 11.09
CA TYR A 513 -0.77 -26.18 10.83
C TYR A 513 0.53 -25.43 11.10
N PHE A 514 0.47 -24.10 11.17
CA PHE A 514 1.56 -23.23 11.55
C PHE A 514 1.09 -22.27 12.65
N TYR A 515 1.77 -22.25 13.79
CA TYR A 515 1.47 -21.30 14.87
C TYR A 515 2.76 -20.95 15.60
N GLN A 516 3.34 -19.80 15.26
CA GLN A 516 4.66 -19.37 15.75
C GLN A 516 4.60 -17.96 16.33
N PRO A 517 5.36 -17.66 17.40
CA PRO A 517 5.52 -16.31 17.92
C PRO A 517 6.45 -15.52 17.01
N ILE A 518 5.89 -14.66 16.16
CA ILE A 518 6.67 -13.80 15.25
C ILE A 518 6.96 -12.44 15.87
N HIS A 519 6.09 -11.97 16.75
CA HIS A 519 6.20 -10.68 17.44
C HIS A 519 5.98 -10.85 18.93
N SER A 520 6.34 -9.83 19.70
CA SER A 520 6.15 -9.83 21.16
C SER A 520 4.73 -9.41 21.58
N THR A 521 3.97 -8.79 20.69
CA THR A 521 2.65 -8.23 20.98
C THR A 521 1.78 -8.12 19.73
N TYR A 522 0.64 -7.44 19.84
CA TYR A 522 -0.41 -7.29 18.84
C TYR A 522 0.09 -7.08 17.41
N VAL A 523 -0.12 -8.08 16.54
CA VAL A 523 0.18 -7.97 15.11
C VAL A 523 -0.85 -7.03 14.46
N LEU A 524 -0.39 -5.92 13.89
CA LEU A 524 -1.21 -4.88 13.29
C LEU A 524 -1.70 -5.26 11.89
N ASN A 525 -0.80 -5.77 11.06
CA ASN A 525 -1.08 -6.20 9.70
C ASN A 525 -0.02 -7.19 9.19
N LEU A 526 -0.37 -7.98 8.18
CA LEU A 526 0.54 -8.87 7.48
C LEU A 526 0.19 -8.96 5.99
N ALA A 527 1.20 -9.16 5.16
CA ALA A 527 1.05 -9.29 3.71
C ALA A 527 2.00 -10.37 3.17
N SER A 528 1.53 -11.19 2.24
CA SER A 528 2.36 -12.17 1.54
C SER A 528 3.04 -11.54 0.32
N ALA A 529 4.26 -11.96 0.00
CA ALA A 529 4.93 -11.62 -1.27
C ALA A 529 4.39 -12.41 -2.48
N TYR A 530 3.10 -12.75 -2.45
CA TYR A 530 2.38 -13.43 -3.52
C TYR A 530 2.22 -12.54 -4.77
N PRO A 531 2.34 -13.07 -6.00
CA PRO A 531 2.63 -14.47 -6.36
C PRO A 531 4.12 -14.82 -6.41
N THR A 532 5.00 -13.83 -6.39
CA THR A 532 6.44 -14.01 -6.65
C THR A 532 7.16 -14.93 -5.67
N ASN A 533 6.90 -14.77 -4.37
CA ASN A 533 7.53 -15.51 -3.29
C ASN A 533 6.49 -15.75 -2.18
N ALA A 534 5.48 -16.56 -2.46
CA ALA A 534 4.33 -16.76 -1.56
C ALA A 534 4.71 -17.26 -0.14
N HIS A 535 5.88 -17.91 -0.02
CA HIS A 535 6.44 -18.37 1.26
C HIS A 535 7.00 -17.24 2.13
N LEU A 536 7.22 -16.03 1.59
CA LEU A 536 7.67 -14.86 2.34
C LEU A 536 6.46 -14.03 2.80
N ILE A 537 6.46 -13.68 4.08
CA ILE A 537 5.41 -12.88 4.72
C ILE A 537 6.07 -11.70 5.41
N THR A 538 5.51 -10.51 5.21
CA THR A 538 5.84 -9.34 6.02
C THR A 538 4.78 -9.13 7.09
N THR A 539 5.21 -8.83 8.31
CA THR A 539 4.35 -8.50 9.45
C THR A 539 4.73 -7.14 10.04
N THR A 540 3.73 -6.42 10.54
CA THR A 540 3.87 -5.17 11.30
C THR A 540 3.19 -5.36 12.65
N SER A 541 3.77 -4.82 13.72
CA SER A 541 3.29 -5.07 15.09
C SER A 541 3.37 -3.81 15.95
N MET A 542 2.64 -3.84 17.07
CA MET A 542 2.68 -2.80 18.10
C MET A 542 4.01 -2.78 18.89
N ASP A 543 4.89 -3.76 18.72
CA ASP A 543 6.28 -3.65 19.21
C ASP A 543 7.09 -2.60 18.43
N GLY A 544 6.57 -2.11 17.30
CA GLY A 544 7.23 -1.13 16.44
C GLY A 544 8.05 -1.76 15.33
N GLU A 545 8.17 -3.08 15.28
CA GLU A 545 8.99 -3.77 14.29
C GLU A 545 8.16 -4.14 13.06
N THR A 546 8.86 -4.15 11.93
CA THR A 546 8.36 -4.68 10.67
C THR A 546 9.32 -5.75 10.23
N ARG A 547 8.84 -6.99 10.14
CA ARG A 547 9.65 -8.19 9.89
C ARG A 547 9.23 -8.81 8.58
N LEU A 548 10.19 -9.15 7.74
CA LEU A 548 10.00 -10.06 6.61
C LEU A 548 10.58 -11.40 7.02
N TRP A 549 9.78 -12.46 6.87
CA TRP A 549 10.16 -13.79 7.30
C TRP A 549 9.62 -14.88 6.37
N SER A 550 10.27 -16.04 6.38
CA SER A 550 9.85 -17.21 5.59
C SER A 550 8.97 -18.15 6.40
N VAL A 551 7.89 -18.66 5.81
CA VAL A 551 7.04 -19.71 6.41
C VAL A 551 7.82 -21.03 6.56
N LEU A 552 8.86 -21.23 5.75
CA LEU A 552 9.68 -22.46 5.77
C LEU A 552 10.52 -22.56 7.04
N ASP A 553 11.19 -21.46 7.41
CA ASP A 553 11.93 -21.34 8.66
C ASP A 553 11.88 -19.90 9.21
N PRO A 554 10.87 -19.59 10.04
CA PRO A 554 10.69 -18.24 10.57
C PRO A 554 11.77 -17.79 11.55
N GLN A 555 12.54 -18.72 12.13
CA GLN A 555 13.53 -18.37 13.15
C GLN A 555 14.84 -17.92 12.51
N THR A 556 15.25 -18.56 11.41
CA THR A 556 16.51 -18.25 10.72
C THR A 556 16.30 -17.24 9.59
N ASP A 557 15.24 -17.40 8.80
CA ASP A 557 14.95 -16.55 7.65
C ASP A 557 14.06 -15.38 8.05
N THR A 558 14.55 -14.52 8.96
CA THR A 558 13.88 -13.28 9.37
C THR A 558 14.81 -12.08 9.20
N VAL A 559 14.27 -10.99 8.65
CA VAL A 559 14.93 -9.69 8.54
C VAL A 559 14.00 -8.58 9.02
N GLU A 560 14.56 -7.64 9.75
CA GLU A 560 13.83 -6.52 10.33
C GLU A 560 14.17 -5.21 9.61
N SER A 561 13.21 -4.32 9.48
CA SER A 561 13.46 -2.92 9.11
C SER A 561 13.57 -2.05 10.36
N ASN A 562 14.01 -0.80 10.20
CA ASN A 562 14.02 0.21 11.28
C ASN A 562 12.73 0.20 12.11
N ARG A 563 12.92 0.14 13.43
CA ARG A 563 11.84 0.13 14.41
C ARG A 563 11.15 1.50 14.46
N MET A 564 9.82 1.48 14.50
CA MET A 564 8.96 2.65 14.56
C MET A 564 8.39 2.81 15.98
N ARG A 565 8.19 4.03 16.47
CA ARG A 565 7.53 4.28 17.76
C ARG A 565 6.03 4.10 17.65
N VAL A 566 5.46 4.46 16.50
CA VAL A 566 4.03 4.26 16.18
C VAL A 566 3.91 3.26 15.02
N GLY A 567 3.54 2.03 15.33
CA GLY A 567 3.33 0.99 14.32
C GLY A 567 2.24 1.36 13.31
N SER A 568 2.54 1.18 12.02
CA SER A 568 1.57 1.38 10.93
C SER A 568 0.80 0.09 10.65
N PRO A 569 -0.54 0.07 10.73
CA PRO A 569 -1.34 -1.08 10.31
C PRO A 569 -1.54 -1.15 8.79
N TYR A 570 -0.91 -0.27 8.01
CA TYR A 570 -1.03 -0.24 6.55
C TYR A 570 0.21 -0.88 5.94
N LEU A 571 -0.01 -2.05 5.33
CA LEU A 571 1.02 -2.86 4.70
C LEU A 571 0.41 -3.56 3.49
N THR A 572 1.10 -3.53 2.36
CA THR A 572 0.72 -4.28 1.17
C THR A 572 1.96 -4.72 0.40
N TYR A 573 1.81 -5.72 -0.45
CA TYR A 573 2.82 -6.15 -1.40
C TYR A 573 2.43 -5.76 -2.82
N SER A 574 3.38 -5.26 -3.60
CA SER A 574 3.20 -4.99 -5.02
C SER A 574 4.09 -5.91 -5.85
N PRO A 575 3.50 -6.85 -6.62
CA PRO A 575 4.29 -7.74 -7.47
C PRO A 575 4.89 -7.00 -8.67
N LEU A 576 4.34 -5.86 -9.09
CA LEU A 576 4.96 -5.02 -10.13
C LEU A 576 6.25 -4.34 -9.66
N LEU A 577 6.43 -4.19 -8.34
CA LEU A 577 7.55 -3.48 -7.73
C LEU A 577 8.51 -4.41 -6.97
N HIS A 578 8.18 -5.69 -6.83
CA HIS A 578 8.88 -6.65 -5.96
C HIS A 578 9.17 -6.11 -4.56
N SER A 579 8.20 -5.36 -4.03
CA SER A 579 8.42 -4.56 -2.83
C SER A 579 7.14 -4.46 -2.00
N PHE A 580 7.32 -4.38 -0.69
CA PHE A 580 6.26 -4.01 0.24
C PHE A 580 6.16 -2.50 0.36
N LEU A 581 4.93 -2.02 0.54
CA LEU A 581 4.60 -0.62 0.74
C LEU A 581 3.92 -0.46 2.10
N SER A 582 4.40 0.50 2.87
CA SER A 582 3.86 0.84 4.19
C SER A 582 3.93 2.35 4.43
N SER A 583 3.39 2.81 5.56
CA SER A 583 3.60 4.17 6.06
C SER A 583 4.60 4.19 7.22
N ASP A 584 5.24 5.34 7.35
CA ASP A 584 6.15 5.71 8.44
C ASP A 584 5.40 6.60 9.46
N GLU A 585 5.95 6.78 10.67
CA GLU A 585 5.38 7.61 11.74
C GLU A 585 5.49 9.11 11.47
N ASN A 586 6.39 9.50 10.55
CA ASN A 586 6.62 10.88 10.12
C ASN A 586 5.76 11.28 8.90
N ASP A 587 4.64 10.58 8.67
CA ASP A 587 3.73 10.81 7.55
C ASP A 587 4.39 10.67 6.16
N PHE A 588 5.33 9.73 6.04
CA PHE A 588 5.92 9.30 4.77
C PHE A 588 5.37 7.94 4.35
N ALA A 589 5.31 7.67 3.05
CA ALA A 589 5.25 6.31 2.56
C ALA A 589 6.67 5.75 2.43
N ARG A 590 6.84 4.50 2.85
CA ARG A 590 8.09 3.76 2.70
C ARG A 590 7.88 2.53 1.83
N LEU A 591 8.89 2.25 1.03
CA LEU A 591 9.02 1.07 0.18
C LEU A 591 10.14 0.19 0.74
N LEU A 592 9.84 -1.09 0.87
CA LEU A 592 10.71 -2.14 1.40
C LEU A 592 10.90 -3.21 0.32
N ALA A 593 11.98 -3.13 -0.44
CA ALA A 593 12.29 -4.13 -1.46
C ALA A 593 12.62 -5.47 -0.81
N VAL A 594 12.13 -6.58 -1.36
CA VAL A 594 12.25 -7.92 -0.72
C VAL A 594 13.71 -8.27 -0.42
N ARG A 595 14.64 -8.02 -1.35
CA ARG A 595 16.08 -8.33 -1.16
C ARG A 595 16.85 -7.28 -0.37
N ARG A 596 16.23 -6.15 -0.06
CA ARG A 596 16.82 -5.00 0.65
C ARG A 596 15.91 -4.52 1.79
N PHE A 597 15.24 -5.47 2.44
CA PHE A 597 14.19 -5.19 3.40
C PHE A 597 14.65 -4.41 4.63
N TYR A 598 15.92 -4.57 5.01
CA TYR A 598 16.56 -3.83 6.10
C TYR A 598 16.69 -2.32 5.82
N THR A 599 16.68 -1.91 4.55
CA THR A 599 16.68 -0.50 4.14
C THR A 599 15.30 -0.03 3.71
N THR A 600 14.97 1.22 4.02
CA THR A 600 13.68 1.81 3.65
C THR A 600 13.87 2.93 2.63
N THR A 601 13.06 2.94 1.57
CA THR A 601 13.04 4.04 0.59
C THR A 601 11.78 4.86 0.77
N ALA A 602 11.89 6.15 1.08
CA ALA A 602 10.73 7.04 1.10
C ALA A 602 10.19 7.21 -0.33
N VAL A 603 8.86 7.14 -0.52
CA VAL A 603 8.22 7.21 -1.85
C VAL A 603 7.02 8.15 -1.93
N ALA A 604 6.58 8.73 -0.81
CA ALA A 604 5.57 9.79 -0.77
C ALA A 604 5.64 10.52 0.57
N ARG A 605 5.02 11.70 0.66
CA ARG A 605 4.85 12.44 1.92
C ARG A 605 3.45 13.02 2.01
N PHE A 606 2.85 12.91 3.19
CA PHE A 606 1.44 13.16 3.42
C PHE A 606 1.17 14.36 4.33
N PRO A 607 0.02 15.03 4.16
CA PRO A 607 -0.36 16.17 5.00
C PRO A 607 -0.63 15.76 6.46
N SER A 608 -1.07 14.52 6.69
CA SER A 608 -1.31 13.96 8.02
C SER A 608 -1.12 12.44 8.00
N THR A 609 -1.29 11.81 9.17
CA THR A 609 -1.15 10.37 9.33
C THR A 609 -2.07 9.58 8.42
N VAL A 610 -1.51 8.51 7.85
CA VAL A 610 -2.22 7.56 7.01
C VAL A 610 -3.28 6.85 7.84
N SER A 611 -4.50 6.81 7.33
CA SER A 611 -5.67 6.15 7.93
C SER A 611 -6.24 5.03 7.04
N SER A 612 -5.83 4.93 5.78
CA SER A 612 -6.17 3.83 4.88
C SER A 612 -5.17 3.71 3.73
N LEU A 613 -5.10 2.54 3.09
CA LEU A 613 -4.20 2.25 1.99
C LEU A 613 -4.93 1.42 0.93
N ALA A 614 -4.83 1.83 -0.33
CA ALA A 614 -5.25 1.03 -1.47
C ALA A 614 -4.03 0.33 -2.07
N PRO A 615 -4.00 -1.02 -2.14
CA PRO A 615 -2.88 -1.74 -2.71
C PRO A 615 -2.72 -1.42 -4.19
N CYS A 616 -1.50 -1.53 -4.73
CA CYS A 616 -1.29 -1.46 -6.18
C CYS A 616 -2.22 -2.46 -6.89
N SER A 617 -2.80 -2.05 -8.02
CA SER A 617 -3.48 -3.01 -8.87
C SER A 617 -2.46 -3.94 -9.52
N VAL A 618 -2.85 -5.18 -9.79
CA VAL A 618 -2.03 -6.07 -10.64
C VAL A 618 -1.83 -5.51 -12.06
N TRP A 619 -2.60 -4.48 -12.43
CA TRP A 619 -2.55 -3.84 -13.74
C TRP A 619 -1.74 -2.56 -13.80
N HIS A 620 -1.37 -1.94 -12.66
CA HIS A 620 -0.58 -0.70 -12.62
C HIS A 620 0.11 -0.48 -11.26
N PRO A 621 1.29 0.18 -11.21
CA PRO A 621 2.07 0.37 -9.99
C PRO A 621 1.56 1.49 -9.07
N SER A 622 0.53 2.25 -9.45
CA SER A 622 -0.02 3.33 -8.62
C SER A 622 -0.63 2.81 -7.32
N VAL A 623 -0.12 3.33 -6.19
CA VAL A 623 -0.63 3.10 -4.83
C VAL A 623 -1.38 4.34 -4.34
N MET A 624 -2.39 4.17 -3.48
CA MET A 624 -3.09 5.30 -2.85
C MET A 624 -3.05 5.21 -1.34
N TYR A 625 -2.88 6.37 -0.70
CA TYR A 625 -2.88 6.54 0.74
C TYR A 625 -3.97 7.54 1.13
N GLY A 626 -4.82 7.14 2.07
CA GLY A 626 -5.86 7.98 2.65
C GLY A 626 -5.36 8.50 3.99
N CYS A 627 -5.58 9.78 4.25
CA CYS A 627 -5.08 10.46 5.43
C CYS A 627 -6.22 10.81 6.41
N THR A 628 -5.87 10.98 7.68
CA THR A 628 -6.80 11.48 8.71
C THR A 628 -7.37 12.86 8.39
N SER A 629 -6.64 13.68 7.63
CA SER A 629 -7.08 14.98 7.13
C SER A 629 -8.12 14.92 6.01
N GLY A 630 -8.58 13.73 5.62
CA GLY A 630 -9.51 13.54 4.51
C GLY A 630 -8.86 13.59 3.13
N ALA A 631 -7.53 13.69 3.04
CA ALA A 631 -6.79 13.68 1.78
C ALA A 631 -6.57 12.26 1.26
N VAL A 632 -6.73 12.05 -0.04
CA VAL A 632 -6.30 10.82 -0.72
C VAL A 632 -5.19 11.15 -1.70
N VAL A 633 -4.00 10.58 -1.50
CA VAL A 633 -2.80 10.86 -2.30
C VAL A 633 -2.38 9.59 -3.04
N ALA A 634 -2.21 9.71 -4.36
CA ALA A 634 -1.72 8.65 -5.22
C ALA A 634 -0.27 8.92 -5.63
N THR A 635 0.51 7.85 -5.76
CA THR A 635 1.88 7.92 -6.28
C THR A 635 2.26 6.62 -6.98
N ASN A 636 3.12 6.72 -7.97
CA ASN A 636 3.79 5.60 -8.60
C ASN A 636 5.27 5.58 -8.19
N PRO A 637 5.70 4.64 -7.35
CA PRO A 637 7.07 4.59 -6.85
C PRO A 637 8.07 3.99 -7.85
N LEU A 638 7.63 3.44 -8.99
CA LEU A 638 8.46 2.66 -9.90
C LEU A 638 9.69 3.45 -10.38
N ARG A 639 9.54 4.71 -10.79
CA ARG A 639 10.66 5.50 -11.31
C ARG A 639 11.73 5.73 -10.26
N ARG A 640 11.34 6.07 -9.04
CA ARG A 640 12.27 6.26 -7.92
C ARG A 640 12.90 4.95 -7.47
N LEU A 641 12.14 3.84 -7.51
CA LEU A 641 12.67 2.50 -7.25
C LEU A 641 13.78 2.12 -8.26
N LEU A 642 13.62 2.47 -9.53
CA LEU A 642 14.64 2.20 -10.56
C LEU A 642 15.79 3.20 -10.54
N HIS A 643 15.52 4.44 -10.13
CA HIS A 643 16.43 5.56 -10.17
C HIS A 643 16.31 6.40 -8.90
N VAL A 644 17.16 6.13 -7.91
CA VAL A 644 17.13 6.78 -6.57
C VAL A 644 17.12 8.32 -6.63
N LYS A 645 17.79 8.91 -7.63
CA LYS A 645 17.91 10.37 -7.81
C LYS A 645 16.73 11.02 -8.54
N GLU A 646 15.78 10.24 -9.04
CA GLU A 646 14.61 10.79 -9.72
C GLU A 646 13.68 11.52 -8.75
N LYS A 647 13.10 12.62 -9.22
CA LYS A 647 12.10 13.38 -8.47
C LYS A 647 10.85 12.51 -8.30
N GLN A 648 10.36 12.41 -7.07
CA GLN A 648 9.12 11.71 -6.80
C GLN A 648 7.93 12.63 -7.01
N TRP A 649 6.96 12.15 -7.79
CA TRP A 649 5.70 12.84 -8.01
C TRP A 649 4.58 12.15 -7.24
N GLN A 650 3.65 12.96 -6.76
CA GLN A 650 2.40 12.49 -6.17
C GLN A 650 1.25 13.37 -6.64
N GLN A 651 0.04 12.83 -6.61
CA GLN A 651 -1.16 13.58 -6.99
C GLN A 651 -2.27 13.30 -5.99
N THR A 652 -2.85 14.37 -5.44
CA THR A 652 -4.01 14.27 -4.56
C THR A 652 -5.26 14.02 -5.41
N TRP A 653 -6.03 12.98 -5.09
CA TRP A 653 -7.31 12.69 -5.74
C TRP A 653 -8.37 13.73 -5.33
N PHE A 654 -8.55 13.88 -4.02
CA PHE A 654 -9.41 14.88 -3.39
C PHE A 654 -8.98 15.10 -1.94
N THR A 655 -9.49 16.17 -1.33
CA THR A 655 -9.56 16.30 0.13
C THR A 655 -11.01 16.42 0.57
N HIS A 656 -11.35 15.73 1.64
CA HIS A 656 -12.68 15.75 2.24
C HIS A 656 -12.62 16.48 3.58
N GLU A 657 -13.51 17.44 3.77
CA GLU A 657 -13.75 18.09 5.06
C GLU A 657 -15.15 17.70 5.53
N TRP A 658 -15.28 17.42 6.83
CA TRP A 658 -16.57 17.18 7.45
C TRP A 658 -16.75 18.13 8.63
N ALA A 659 -17.93 18.75 8.69
CA ALA A 659 -18.36 19.56 9.81
C ALA A 659 -19.55 18.91 10.51
N ARG A 660 -19.46 18.79 11.82
CA ARG A 660 -20.55 18.32 12.66
C ARG A 660 -21.77 19.25 12.55
N GLY A 661 -22.96 18.66 12.44
CA GLY A 661 -24.22 19.41 12.53
C GLY A 661 -24.60 19.77 13.97
N ASP A 662 -25.62 20.60 14.14
CA ASP A 662 -26.03 21.12 15.44
C ASP A 662 -26.47 20.01 16.42
N ASP A 663 -27.08 18.94 15.88
CA ASP A 663 -27.60 17.81 16.66
C ASP A 663 -26.75 16.53 16.48
N ALA A 664 -26.76 15.65 17.48
CA ALA A 664 -26.11 14.34 17.37
C ALA A 664 -26.77 13.42 16.32
N SER A 665 -28.04 13.66 15.97
CA SER A 665 -28.76 12.95 14.91
C SER A 665 -28.42 13.47 13.51
N ASP A 666 -27.68 14.58 13.41
CA ASP A 666 -27.32 15.19 12.14
C ASP A 666 -26.20 14.36 11.44
N PRO A 667 -26.32 14.06 10.13
CA PRO A 667 -25.22 13.51 9.34
C PRO A 667 -24.03 14.47 9.20
N GLY A 668 -24.21 15.76 9.45
CA GLY A 668 -23.23 16.80 9.23
C GLY A 668 -23.16 17.21 7.76
N ILE A 669 -22.19 18.09 7.47
CA ILE A 669 -21.95 18.64 6.13
C ILE A 669 -20.58 18.15 5.67
N SER A 670 -20.53 17.54 4.48
CA SER A 670 -19.30 17.13 3.83
C SER A 670 -18.96 18.07 2.69
N ARG A 671 -17.70 18.47 2.58
CA ARG A 671 -17.17 19.22 1.44
C ARG A 671 -16.03 18.44 0.80
N PHE A 672 -16.05 18.35 -0.52
CA PHE A 672 -14.96 17.81 -1.31
C PHE A 672 -14.23 18.94 -2.03
N HIS A 673 -12.91 18.96 -1.90
CA HIS A 673 -12.03 19.76 -2.74
C HIS A 673 -11.36 18.85 -3.76
N ASP A 674 -11.36 19.32 -4.99
CA ASP A 674 -10.96 18.57 -6.18
C ASP A 674 -10.09 19.46 -7.08
N GLY A 675 -9.48 18.87 -8.13
CA GLY A 675 -8.71 19.63 -9.11
C GLY A 675 -7.23 19.85 -8.73
N TYR A 676 -6.67 19.02 -7.86
CA TYR A 676 -5.26 19.05 -7.52
C TYR A 676 -4.38 18.69 -8.71
N ARG A 677 -3.28 19.44 -8.86
CA ARG A 677 -2.23 19.14 -9.83
C ARG A 677 -1.26 18.13 -9.23
N ALA A 678 -0.59 17.36 -10.08
CA ALA A 678 0.55 16.56 -9.66
C ALA A 678 1.67 17.49 -9.15
N GLU A 679 2.30 17.11 -8.06
CA GLU A 679 3.37 17.85 -7.41
C GLU A 679 4.60 16.96 -7.24
N SER A 680 5.79 17.54 -7.42
CA SER A 680 7.04 16.89 -7.03
C SER A 680 7.31 17.19 -5.57
N ILE A 681 7.48 16.15 -4.74
CA ILE A 681 7.69 16.33 -3.31
C ILE A 681 9.14 16.07 -2.91
N SER A 682 9.66 16.89 -2.00
CA SER A 682 10.94 16.60 -1.35
C SER A 682 10.73 15.50 -0.32
N LEU A 683 11.53 14.44 -0.46
CA LEU A 683 11.54 13.28 0.43
C LEU A 683 12.72 13.32 1.41
N LEU A 684 13.41 14.46 1.49
CA LEU A 684 14.40 14.69 2.52
C LEU A 684 13.68 14.74 3.88
N ARG A 685 14.24 14.01 4.86
CA ARG A 685 13.68 13.88 6.21
C ARG A 685 14.05 15.06 7.12
N ASN A 686 14.82 16.02 6.63
CA ASN A 686 15.14 17.24 7.35
C ASN A 686 13.89 18.13 7.43
N MET A 687 13.40 18.32 8.65
CA MET A 687 12.15 19.03 8.94
C MET A 687 12.23 20.55 8.74
N MET A 688 13.37 21.08 8.28
CA MET A 688 13.54 22.50 8.00
C MET A 688 12.55 22.95 6.91
N GLY A 689 11.62 23.83 7.30
CA GLY A 689 10.55 24.32 6.42
C GLY A 689 9.32 23.43 6.35
N ASP A 690 9.21 22.39 7.19
CA ASP A 690 7.96 21.62 7.32
C ASP A 690 6.83 22.52 7.85
N ARG A 691 5.67 22.46 7.19
CA ARG A 691 4.45 23.17 7.61
C ARG A 691 3.99 22.76 9.00
N LYS A 692 4.41 21.58 9.48
CA LYS A 692 4.12 21.08 10.83
C LYS A 692 5.02 21.66 11.90
N MET A 693 6.14 22.31 11.53
CA MET A 693 6.97 23.00 12.49
C MET A 693 6.43 24.41 12.75
N VAL A 694 5.87 24.61 13.95
CA VAL A 694 5.48 25.92 14.45
C VAL A 694 6.41 26.27 15.62
N ASN A 695 7.20 27.34 15.46
CA ASN A 695 8.20 27.77 16.46
C ASN A 695 9.22 26.67 16.84
N GLY A 696 9.60 25.81 15.89
CA GLY A 696 10.53 24.70 16.14
C GLY A 696 9.90 23.48 16.83
N VAL A 697 8.59 23.53 17.15
CA VAL A 697 7.84 22.41 17.70
C VAL A 697 7.00 21.76 16.61
N MET A 698 7.04 20.43 16.55
CA MET A 698 6.20 19.65 15.65
C MET A 698 4.76 19.64 16.16
N MET A 699 3.85 20.20 15.38
CA MET A 699 2.41 20.21 15.66
C MET A 699 1.73 19.02 14.97
N ILE A 700 0.94 18.28 15.74
CA ILE A 700 0.08 17.21 15.22
C ILE A 700 -1.36 17.72 15.25
N THR A 701 -1.98 17.83 14.08
CA THR A 701 -3.39 18.21 13.96
C THR A 701 -4.27 16.98 14.16
N ILE A 702 -5.21 17.07 15.11
CA ILE A 702 -6.22 16.03 15.33
C ILE A 702 -7.45 16.40 14.50
N TYR A 703 -7.86 15.49 13.61
CA TYR A 703 -9.04 15.65 12.77
C TYR A 703 -10.22 14.88 13.36
N GLU A 704 -11.44 15.34 13.07
CA GLU A 704 -12.66 14.61 13.47
C GLU A 704 -12.80 13.29 12.71
N GLU A 705 -13.36 12.26 13.37
CA GLU A 705 -13.52 10.93 12.78
C GLU A 705 -14.30 10.98 11.45
N GLY A 706 -15.30 11.87 11.35
CA GLY A 706 -16.08 12.07 10.13
C GLY A 706 -15.25 12.50 8.91
N THR A 707 -14.14 13.20 9.14
CA THR A 707 -13.26 13.72 8.08
C THR A 707 -12.38 12.61 7.48
N HIS A 708 -12.00 11.61 8.28
CA HIS A 708 -11.00 10.61 7.90
C HIS A 708 -11.37 9.81 6.64
N VAL A 709 -10.35 9.44 5.86
CA VAL A 709 -10.47 8.39 4.83
C VAL A 709 -10.22 7.04 5.48
N THR A 710 -11.26 6.23 5.64
CA THR A 710 -11.22 5.01 6.45
C THR A 710 -11.04 3.74 5.64
N ALA A 711 -11.35 3.77 4.35
CA ALA A 711 -11.11 2.65 3.44
C ALA A 711 -10.80 3.14 2.02
N LEU A 712 -9.92 2.44 1.32
CA LEU A 712 -9.57 2.71 -0.07
C LEU A 712 -9.38 1.40 -0.84
N SER A 713 -9.78 1.37 -2.10
CA SER A 713 -9.55 0.22 -2.97
C SER A 713 -9.51 0.64 -4.44
N TRP A 714 -8.51 0.15 -5.17
CA TRP A 714 -8.56 0.04 -6.63
C TRP A 714 -9.44 -1.13 -7.03
N ASN A 715 -10.04 -1.09 -8.22
CA ASN A 715 -10.71 -2.24 -8.80
C ASN A 715 -9.65 -3.18 -9.42
N PRO A 716 -9.55 -4.45 -8.98
CA PRO A 716 -8.52 -5.39 -9.44
C PRO A 716 -8.79 -5.98 -10.83
N ASN A 717 -9.98 -5.75 -11.40
CA ASN A 717 -10.39 -6.35 -12.67
C ASN A 717 -9.86 -5.53 -13.87
N GLN A 718 -9.33 -6.22 -14.88
CA GLN A 718 -8.66 -5.60 -16.03
C GLN A 718 -9.49 -4.50 -16.69
N ALA A 719 -10.74 -4.82 -16.98
CA ALA A 719 -11.64 -3.91 -17.69
C ALA A 719 -11.92 -2.62 -16.93
N CYS A 720 -11.70 -2.60 -15.62
CA CYS A 720 -12.05 -1.49 -14.74
C CYS A 720 -10.84 -1.06 -13.89
N ALA A 721 -9.61 -1.38 -14.32
CA ALA A 721 -8.40 -1.16 -13.53
C ALA A 721 -8.16 0.32 -13.17
N GLY A 722 -8.74 1.26 -13.93
CA GLY A 722 -8.71 2.69 -13.63
C GLY A 722 -9.69 3.14 -12.53
N TRP A 723 -10.58 2.27 -12.06
CA TRP A 723 -11.61 2.65 -11.10
C TRP A 723 -11.10 2.55 -9.67
N ALA A 724 -11.41 3.57 -8.88
CA ALA A 724 -11.08 3.63 -7.46
C ALA A 724 -12.31 3.90 -6.61
N SER A 725 -12.21 3.52 -5.34
CA SER A 725 -13.21 3.80 -4.32
C SER A 725 -12.56 4.32 -3.05
N ALA A 726 -13.21 5.28 -2.39
CA ALA A 726 -12.84 5.82 -1.11
C ALA A 726 -14.04 5.86 -0.16
N GLY A 727 -13.88 5.30 1.03
CA GLY A 727 -14.86 5.35 2.11
C GLY A 727 -14.41 6.32 3.19
N MET A 728 -15.34 7.12 3.70
CA MET A 728 -15.06 8.14 4.71
C MET A 728 -15.68 7.78 6.06
N GLY A 729 -15.14 8.39 7.12
CA GLY A 729 -15.64 8.20 8.48
C GLY A 729 -17.04 8.75 8.71
N CYS A 730 -17.50 9.70 7.89
CA CYS A 730 -18.87 10.20 7.92
C CYS A 730 -19.90 9.28 7.25
N GLY A 731 -19.46 8.16 6.65
CA GLY A 731 -20.34 7.17 6.00
C GLY A 731 -20.68 7.45 4.54
N LEU A 732 -19.93 8.34 3.89
CA LEU A 732 -19.98 8.50 2.44
C LEU A 732 -18.98 7.52 1.78
N ILE A 733 -19.26 7.13 0.54
CA ILE A 733 -18.37 6.40 -0.35
C ILE A 733 -18.30 7.15 -1.67
N ARG A 734 -17.09 7.43 -2.16
CA ARG A 734 -16.82 7.95 -3.49
C ARG A 734 -16.29 6.85 -4.38
N VAL A 735 -16.86 6.68 -5.57
CA VAL A 735 -16.37 5.80 -6.62
C VAL A 735 -16.15 6.61 -7.88
N GLU A 736 -14.99 6.50 -8.51
CA GLU A 736 -14.63 7.28 -9.70
C GLU A 736 -13.73 6.48 -10.65
N ASP A 737 -13.84 6.76 -11.94
CA ASP A 737 -12.85 6.35 -12.93
C ASP A 737 -11.70 7.36 -12.96
N LEU A 738 -10.54 6.96 -12.45
CA LEU A 738 -9.33 7.78 -12.36
C LEU A 738 -8.38 7.60 -13.53
N ALA A 739 -8.68 6.70 -14.46
CA ALA A 739 -7.90 6.61 -15.68
C ALA A 739 -8.16 7.85 -16.53
N THR A 740 -7.19 8.77 -16.56
CA THR A 740 -7.26 9.99 -17.39
C THR A 740 -6.87 9.75 -18.83
#